data_AF-A0A1G0ZHZ8-F1
#
_entry.id   AF-A0A1G0ZHZ8-F1
#
_cell.length_a   1.000
_cell.length_b   1.000
_cell.length_c   1.000
_cell.angle_alpha   90.00
_cell.angle_beta   90.00
_cell.angle_gamma   90.00
#
_symmetry.space_group_name_H-M   'P 1'
#
loop_
_entity.id
_entity.type
_entity.pdbx_description
1 polymer ?
#
loop_
_entity_poly.entity_id
_entity_poly.type
_entity_poly.pdbx_seq_one_letter_code
_entity_poly.pdbx_strand_id
1 'polypeptide(L)'
;MKALIWKELREYRMFLVAAVLLLILVKAASIILLNAYPLHKDLGMYFAVTGWTVLPIFFSFIGSIIFTSEFSQNTKSFLLTKPCETAKIFFVKYFTGFGLLIALDILSFVLTDPSEMGKKGTFRDYAILVTYAGSLSVLSYSYIIFVSLITRQTLASIFLAPLIVVPELVCLCPFMVCIYYYCRWELVMPLISLLLISTNLALSYLAWQRALVKDIKPWKVLARAGAIILVIAWSFHLIISIQSQLQLSSAKAKAEKAGFDFNILDKLCERIPDEENAAANFREAERKLDVIKAKYDSSDMAREAGNSSVWKELRNFNIQTDTIKLTKEQRAKIVKFLAEDKEIMNLCNFIKKGTALKKYSVWNDAVKFNAFYESHKNLKNLLMFTECRISALSEEGRVEEALEAMNVGLKMIPDLVRLRVYYITSSYGYSSDYSNMVRCLLNVPEDPKMIPYLKDLMLKADDFKNLDYIENWFTGSVPMIYIQYYQEMMDARLLQERAYVGFDPKSARLYTNFIVSPYLKKDATSYLLKSTSLMKDFKNSAEIKPPDPTAFGEYPVFGLKEKILMNNVFIYATDVFRYELAYRNDLKNTDIDLFKLSAALKIFKIQNGEYPDKIEQLVPDIIPEIPGNLFSKKRMVYCRVGDGFGISSDMQKSWYRSEGIYLDR
;
A
#
# COMPACT_ATOMS: atom_id res chain seq x y z
N MET A 1 42.04 -36.39 30.02
CA MET A 1 40.81 -35.78 29.43
C MET A 1 40.48 -34.42 30.07
N LYS A 2 40.28 -34.31 31.39
CA LYS A 2 40.01 -33.01 32.06
C LYS A 2 41.05 -31.92 31.78
N ALA A 3 42.35 -32.23 31.86
CA ALA A 3 43.42 -31.27 31.57
C ALA A 3 43.43 -30.78 30.11
N LEU A 4 43.06 -31.66 29.17
CA LEU A 4 42.93 -31.30 27.75
C LEU A 4 41.74 -30.34 27.56
N ILE A 5 40.57 -30.68 28.13
CA ILE A 5 39.38 -29.81 28.10
C ILE A 5 39.68 -28.44 28.70
N TRP A 6 40.41 -28.38 29.81
CA TRP A 6 40.82 -27.13 30.45
C TRP A 6 41.80 -26.31 29.61
N LYS A 7 42.69 -26.96 28.86
CA LYS A 7 43.59 -26.29 27.90
C LYS A 7 42.76 -25.67 26.77
N GLU A 8 41.85 -26.43 26.16
CA GLU A 8 40.97 -25.93 25.09
C GLU A 8 40.14 -24.74 25.55
N LEU A 9 39.49 -24.84 26.72
CA LEU A 9 38.69 -23.75 27.28
C LEU A 9 39.52 -22.49 27.51
N ARG A 10 40.81 -22.62 27.86
CA ARG A 10 41.72 -21.49 28.02
C ARG A 10 42.05 -20.81 26.70
N GLU A 11 42.25 -21.60 25.64
CA GLU A 11 42.50 -21.08 24.29
C GLU A 11 41.25 -20.41 23.74
N TYR A 12 40.09 -21.07 23.79
CA TYR A 12 38.80 -20.49 23.40
C TYR A 12 38.44 -19.22 24.19
N ARG A 13 38.82 -19.13 25.47
CA ARG A 13 38.60 -17.92 26.28
C ARG A 13 39.30 -16.69 25.69
N MET A 14 40.55 -16.82 25.24
CA MET A 14 41.28 -15.71 24.62
C MET A 14 40.57 -15.23 23.35
N PHE A 15 40.07 -16.16 22.53
CA PHE A 15 39.35 -15.82 21.31
C PHE A 15 37.96 -15.26 21.56
N LEU A 16 37.25 -15.78 22.57
CA LEU A 16 35.97 -15.23 23.00
C LEU A 16 36.14 -13.77 23.47
N VAL A 17 37.17 -13.50 24.28
CA VAL A 17 37.48 -12.13 24.73
C VAL A 17 37.83 -11.24 23.54
N ALA A 18 38.66 -11.70 22.61
CA ALA A 18 38.99 -10.95 21.40
C ALA A 18 37.75 -10.67 20.51
N ALA A 19 36.87 -11.66 20.35
CA ALA A 19 35.62 -11.52 19.60
C ALA A 19 34.66 -10.51 20.27
N VAL A 20 34.53 -10.56 21.59
CA VAL A 20 33.72 -9.59 22.36
C VAL A 20 34.30 -8.19 22.28
N LEU A 21 35.63 -8.02 22.39
CA LEU A 21 36.29 -6.73 22.23
C LEU A 21 36.13 -6.17 20.81
N LEU A 22 36.24 -7.04 19.80
CA LEU A 22 36.00 -6.66 18.40
C LEU A 22 34.52 -6.28 18.17
N LEU A 23 33.56 -6.96 18.81
CA LEU A 23 32.14 -6.57 18.79
C LEU A 23 31.93 -5.17 19.36
N ILE A 24 32.53 -4.91 20.52
CA ILE A 24 32.47 -3.59 21.17
C ILE A 24 33.10 -2.54 20.27
N LEU A 25 34.24 -2.84 19.65
CA LEU A 25 34.94 -1.93 18.74
C LEU A 25 34.13 -1.64 17.47
N VAL A 26 33.58 -2.65 16.81
CA VAL A 26 32.73 -2.49 15.60
C VAL A 26 31.49 -1.67 15.94
N LYS A 27 30.88 -1.91 17.11
CA LYS A 27 29.74 -1.11 17.59
C LYS A 27 30.14 0.34 17.86
N ALA A 28 31.24 0.57 18.57
CA ALA A 28 31.74 1.91 18.84
C ALA A 28 32.08 2.65 17.54
N ALA A 29 32.76 2.00 16.60
CA ALA A 29 33.05 2.54 15.27
C ALA A 29 31.78 2.86 14.49
N SER A 30 30.76 2.00 14.56
CA SER A 30 29.46 2.23 13.90
C SER A 30 28.74 3.45 14.49
N ILE A 31 28.73 3.59 15.82
CA ILE A 31 28.16 4.77 16.50
C ILE A 31 28.92 6.04 16.12
N ILE A 32 30.25 6.00 16.13
CA ILE A 32 31.11 7.13 15.75
C ILE A 32 30.88 7.51 14.29
N LEU A 33 30.84 6.53 13.37
CA LEU A 33 30.57 6.76 11.95
C LEU A 33 29.19 7.36 11.70
N LEU A 34 28.14 6.85 12.37
CA LEU A 34 26.78 7.38 12.27
C LEU A 34 26.64 8.79 12.84
N ASN A 35 27.45 9.15 13.84
CA ASN A 35 27.47 10.49 14.42
C ASN A 35 28.33 11.46 13.59
N ALA A 36 29.45 10.99 13.03
CA ALA A 36 30.37 11.81 12.24
C ALA A 36 29.87 12.07 10.81
N TYR A 37 29.14 11.11 10.24
CA TYR A 37 28.47 11.24 8.96
C TYR A 37 26.99 10.98 9.20
N PRO A 38 26.09 11.95 8.94
CA PRO A 38 24.65 11.73 8.97
C PRO A 38 24.25 10.85 7.77
N LEU A 39 24.70 9.60 7.81
CA LEU A 39 24.30 8.56 6.88
C LEU A 39 22.83 8.24 7.14
N HIS A 40 22.13 7.89 6.07
CA HIS A 40 20.74 7.44 6.15
C HIS A 40 20.57 6.41 7.27
N LYS A 41 19.50 6.50 8.08
CA LYS A 41 19.31 5.63 9.27
C LYS A 41 19.43 4.12 8.94
N ASP A 42 19.10 3.71 7.72
CA ASP A 42 19.23 2.32 7.27
C ASP A 42 20.67 1.87 7.04
N LEU A 43 21.61 2.77 6.69
CA LEU A 43 23.03 2.42 6.66
C LEU A 43 23.50 2.00 8.06
N GLY A 44 22.99 2.62 9.11
CA GLY A 44 23.25 2.18 10.49
C GLY A 44 22.74 0.77 10.77
N MET A 45 21.55 0.43 10.29
CA MET A 45 21.01 -0.93 10.38
C MET A 45 21.86 -1.92 9.55
N TYR A 46 22.29 -1.57 8.34
CA TYR A 46 23.14 -2.44 7.53
C TYR A 46 24.53 -2.62 8.14
N PHE A 47 25.12 -1.58 8.73
CA PHE A 47 26.36 -1.68 9.49
C PHE A 47 26.19 -2.55 10.74
N ALA A 48 25.06 -2.42 11.46
CA ALA A 48 24.74 -3.27 12.60
C ALA A 48 24.55 -4.74 12.20
N VAL A 49 23.76 -5.00 11.14
CA VAL A 49 23.56 -6.36 10.60
C VAL A 49 24.86 -6.95 10.08
N THR A 50 25.69 -6.17 9.39
CA THR A 50 27.01 -6.59 8.89
C THR A 50 27.95 -6.88 10.06
N GLY A 51 27.99 -6.03 11.09
CA GLY A 51 28.79 -6.26 12.29
C GLY A 51 28.38 -7.54 13.03
N TRP A 52 27.07 -7.83 13.07
CA TRP A 52 26.54 -9.04 13.69
C TRP A 52 26.71 -10.29 12.81
N THR A 53 26.71 -10.21 11.49
CA THR A 53 26.96 -11.39 10.63
C THR A 53 28.46 -11.67 10.43
N VAL A 54 29.26 -10.63 10.17
CA VAL A 54 30.69 -10.78 9.84
C VAL A 54 31.49 -11.30 11.02
N LEU A 55 31.13 -10.96 12.25
CA LEU A 55 31.95 -11.29 13.40
C LEU A 55 31.83 -12.76 13.86
N PRO A 56 30.64 -13.36 13.96
CA PRO A 56 30.52 -14.80 14.17
C PRO A 56 31.07 -15.61 12.99
N ILE A 57 31.00 -15.10 11.76
CA ILE A 57 31.70 -15.69 10.60
C ILE A 57 33.22 -15.62 10.81
N PHE A 58 33.77 -14.48 11.23
CA PHE A 58 35.19 -14.35 11.53
C PHE A 58 35.63 -15.27 12.68
N PHE A 59 34.79 -15.41 13.71
CA PHE A 59 34.98 -16.40 14.77
C PHE A 59 34.93 -17.83 14.25
N SER A 60 34.09 -18.11 13.25
CA SER A 60 34.05 -19.42 12.59
C SER A 60 35.40 -19.76 11.96
N PHE A 61 36.08 -18.78 11.37
CA PHE A 61 37.47 -18.93 10.89
C PHE A 61 38.44 -19.13 12.04
N ILE A 62 38.47 -18.24 13.03
CA ILE A 62 39.45 -18.30 14.12
C ILE A 62 39.28 -19.54 15.02
N GLY A 63 38.05 -19.86 15.40
CA GLY A 63 37.72 -21.04 16.20
C GLY A 63 38.11 -22.34 15.48
N SER A 64 38.07 -22.35 14.14
CA SER A 64 38.59 -23.47 13.35
C SER A 64 40.12 -23.50 13.33
N ILE A 65 40.86 -22.39 13.44
CA ILE A 65 42.34 -22.40 13.42
C ILE A 65 42.90 -23.21 14.59
N ILE A 66 42.33 -23.03 15.79
CA ILE A 66 42.71 -23.82 16.99
C ILE A 66 42.53 -25.30 16.70
N PHE A 67 41.34 -25.64 16.20
CA PHE A 67 40.97 -27.01 15.86
C PHE A 67 41.89 -27.63 14.83
N THR A 68 42.38 -26.84 13.88
CA THR A 68 43.07 -27.32 12.68
C THR A 68 44.58 -27.33 12.84
N SER A 69 45.12 -26.42 13.65
CA SER A 69 46.54 -26.38 14.02
C SER A 69 47.02 -27.70 14.64
N GLU A 70 46.18 -28.40 15.42
CA GLU A 70 46.49 -29.72 15.98
C GLU A 70 46.61 -30.83 14.93
N PHE A 71 45.97 -30.68 13.77
CA PHE A 71 46.14 -31.63 12.66
C PHE A 71 47.46 -31.43 11.92
N SER A 72 48.03 -30.22 11.99
CA SER A 72 49.30 -29.86 11.33
C SER A 72 50.54 -30.31 12.12
N GLN A 73 50.45 -30.46 13.44
CA GLN A 73 51.58 -30.75 14.34
C GLN A 73 51.94 -32.25 14.48
N ASN A 74 51.59 -33.11 13.52
CA ASN A 74 51.83 -34.57 13.57
C ASN A 74 51.22 -35.35 14.76
N THR A 75 50.46 -34.72 15.65
CA THR A 75 49.55 -35.34 16.64
C THR A 75 48.44 -36.19 16.02
N LYS A 76 48.36 -36.17 14.68
CA LYS A 76 47.39 -36.86 13.85
C LYS A 76 47.43 -38.38 13.97
N SER A 77 48.62 -38.98 14.05
CA SER A 77 48.75 -40.42 14.29
C SER A 77 48.21 -40.77 15.67
N PHE A 78 48.51 -39.97 16.69
CA PHE A 78 48.02 -40.16 18.06
C PHE A 78 46.49 -40.01 18.19
N LEU A 79 45.88 -39.05 17.47
CA LEU A 79 44.43 -38.80 17.54
C LEU A 79 43.61 -39.79 16.68
N LEU A 80 44.12 -40.22 15.52
CA LEU A 80 43.37 -41.07 14.58
C LEU A 80 43.62 -42.58 14.76
N THR A 81 44.69 -43.01 15.47
CA THR A 81 44.97 -44.45 15.69
C THR A 81 44.34 -45.04 16.95
N LYS A 82 43.82 -44.22 17.88
CA LYS A 82 43.14 -44.72 19.08
C LYS A 82 41.62 -44.90 18.84
N PRO A 83 41.06 -46.09 19.13
CA PRO A 83 39.65 -46.40 18.86
C PRO A 83 38.72 -45.66 19.83
N CYS A 84 37.58 -45.17 19.32
CA CYS A 84 36.40 -44.57 19.99
C CYS A 84 36.60 -43.43 21.01
N GLU A 85 37.65 -43.39 21.81
CA GLU A 85 37.87 -42.36 22.84
C GLU A 85 38.31 -41.02 22.25
N THR A 86 39.00 -41.03 21.10
CA THR A 86 39.46 -39.79 20.45
C THR A 86 38.37 -39.10 19.65
N ALA A 87 37.37 -39.85 19.15
CA ALA A 87 36.16 -39.27 18.57
C ALA A 87 35.42 -38.43 19.62
N LYS A 88 35.41 -38.84 20.90
CA LYS A 88 34.84 -38.03 21.98
C LYS A 88 35.55 -36.68 22.12
N ILE A 89 36.87 -36.64 21.99
CA ILE A 89 37.65 -35.38 22.05
C ILE A 89 37.28 -34.48 20.85
N PHE A 90 37.19 -35.06 19.66
CA PHE A 90 36.74 -34.36 18.45
C PHE A 90 35.36 -33.72 18.65
N PHE A 91 34.39 -34.51 19.11
CA PHE A 91 33.03 -34.02 19.33
C PHE A 91 32.96 -32.98 20.44
N VAL A 92 33.66 -33.17 21.56
CA VAL A 92 33.71 -32.19 22.64
C VAL A 92 34.25 -30.86 22.11
N LYS A 93 35.31 -30.87 21.30
CA LYS A 93 35.88 -29.65 20.69
C LYS A 93 34.93 -29.01 19.69
N TYR A 94 34.37 -29.78 18.76
CA TYR A 94 33.39 -29.29 17.79
C TYR A 94 32.17 -28.68 18.49
N PHE A 95 31.55 -29.39 19.43
CA PHE A 95 30.36 -28.91 20.13
C PHE A 95 30.66 -27.76 21.10
N THR A 96 31.88 -27.67 21.65
CA THR A 96 32.30 -26.52 22.46
C THR A 96 32.46 -25.28 21.59
N GLY A 97 33.16 -25.37 20.44
CA GLY A 97 33.27 -24.25 19.52
C GLY A 97 31.92 -23.86 18.90
N PHE A 98 31.07 -24.84 18.59
CA PHE A 98 29.69 -24.63 18.14
C PHE A 98 28.83 -23.93 19.20
N GLY A 99 28.90 -24.36 20.47
CA GLY A 99 28.19 -23.72 21.57
C GLY A 99 28.66 -22.28 21.82
N LEU A 100 29.96 -22.04 21.69
CA LEU A 100 30.53 -20.68 21.76
C LEU A 100 30.08 -19.81 20.59
N LEU A 101 29.97 -20.37 19.39
CA LEU A 101 29.46 -19.66 18.22
C LEU A 101 27.99 -19.25 18.40
N ILE A 102 27.13 -20.16 18.87
CA ILE A 102 25.73 -19.84 19.20
C ILE A 102 25.67 -18.74 20.28
N ALA A 103 26.49 -18.85 21.32
CA ALA A 103 26.55 -17.85 22.37
C ALA A 103 27.01 -16.49 21.82
N LEU A 104 27.96 -16.48 20.88
CA LEU A 104 28.41 -15.27 20.18
C LEU A 104 27.36 -14.71 19.23
N ASP A 105 26.59 -15.52 18.51
CA ASP A 105 25.48 -15.06 17.68
C ASP A 105 24.39 -14.39 18.53
N ILE A 106 24.05 -14.99 19.68
CA ILE A 106 23.10 -14.43 20.64
C ILE A 106 23.66 -13.14 21.26
N LEU A 107 24.92 -13.14 21.67
CA LEU A 107 25.54 -11.96 22.27
C LEU A 107 25.66 -10.81 21.26
N SER A 108 26.04 -11.12 20.03
CA SER A 108 26.11 -10.14 18.94
C SER A 108 24.74 -9.54 18.65
N PHE A 109 23.68 -10.34 18.70
CA PHE A 109 22.30 -9.86 18.61
C PHE A 109 21.91 -8.93 19.75
N VAL A 110 22.16 -9.36 21.00
CA VAL A 110 21.84 -8.58 22.20
C VAL A 110 22.60 -7.25 22.23
N LEU A 111 23.83 -7.25 21.75
CA LEU A 111 24.66 -6.05 21.73
C LEU A 111 24.33 -5.09 20.59
N THR A 112 23.68 -5.51 19.50
CA THR A 112 23.43 -4.62 18.34
C THR A 112 22.30 -3.63 18.55
N ASP A 113 21.26 -3.95 19.33
CA ASP A 113 20.16 -2.99 19.61
C ASP A 113 19.46 -3.20 20.97
N PRO A 114 20.11 -2.79 22.08
CA PRO A 114 19.51 -2.90 23.41
C PRO A 114 18.31 -1.97 23.61
N SER A 115 18.17 -0.91 22.81
CA SER A 115 17.07 0.06 22.91
C SER A 115 15.73 -0.46 22.37
N GLU A 116 15.75 -1.30 21.34
CA GLU A 116 14.52 -1.86 20.73
C GLU A 116 14.11 -3.21 21.35
N MET A 117 15.02 -3.92 22.03
CA MET A 117 14.74 -5.24 22.64
C MET A 117 13.68 -5.22 23.75
N GLY A 118 13.44 -4.07 24.39
CA GLY A 118 12.37 -3.91 25.37
C GLY A 118 10.97 -3.79 24.79
N LYS A 119 10.83 -3.60 23.46
CA LYS A 119 9.53 -3.46 22.80
C LYS A 119 8.97 -4.85 22.46
N LYS A 120 7.76 -5.16 22.92
CA LYS A 120 7.03 -6.38 22.54
C LYS A 120 6.93 -6.44 21.01
N GLY A 121 7.51 -7.48 20.39
CA GLY A 121 7.45 -7.72 18.94
C GLY A 121 8.81 -7.78 18.25
N THR A 122 9.81 -7.05 18.75
CA THR A 122 11.14 -6.93 18.13
C THR A 122 11.79 -8.30 17.88
N PHE A 123 11.76 -9.21 18.84
CA PHE A 123 12.33 -10.55 18.64
C PHE A 123 11.63 -11.31 17.49
N ARG A 124 10.30 -11.22 17.37
CA ARG A 124 9.54 -11.89 16.29
C ARG A 124 9.91 -11.31 14.92
N ASP A 125 10.08 -10.00 14.86
CA ASP A 125 10.37 -9.28 13.60
C ASP A 125 11.79 -9.57 13.11
N TYR A 126 12.75 -9.72 14.03
CA TYR A 126 14.14 -10.01 13.69
C TYR A 126 14.50 -11.49 13.77
N ALA A 127 13.69 -12.37 14.36
CA ALA A 127 13.98 -13.79 14.56
C ALA A 127 14.43 -14.49 13.29
N ILE A 128 13.83 -14.15 12.15
CA ILE A 128 14.21 -14.72 10.86
C ILE A 128 15.64 -14.27 10.47
N LEU A 129 15.96 -12.99 10.59
CA LEU A 129 17.31 -12.46 10.33
C LEU A 129 18.35 -12.98 11.34
N VAL A 130 18.00 -13.07 12.63
CA VAL A 130 18.80 -13.71 13.70
C VAL A 130 19.11 -15.15 13.33
N THR A 131 18.07 -15.91 12.98
CA THR A 131 18.17 -17.34 12.68
C THR A 131 19.00 -17.55 11.43
N TYR A 132 18.87 -16.69 10.41
CA TYR A 132 19.68 -16.79 9.20
C TYR A 132 21.14 -16.43 9.42
N ALA A 133 21.43 -15.32 10.13
CA ALA A 133 22.79 -14.93 10.47
C ALA A 133 23.47 -16.04 11.29
N GLY A 134 22.81 -16.54 12.34
CA GLY A 134 23.34 -17.64 13.15
C GLY A 134 23.49 -18.94 12.37
N SER A 135 22.53 -19.28 11.49
CA SER A 135 22.64 -20.46 10.63
C SER A 135 23.82 -20.36 9.67
N LEU A 136 24.11 -19.17 9.13
CA LEU A 136 25.24 -18.94 8.22
C LEU A 136 26.57 -19.08 8.95
N SER A 137 26.70 -18.51 10.14
CA SER A 137 27.87 -18.67 10.99
C SER A 137 28.11 -20.14 11.33
N VAL A 138 27.05 -20.83 11.76
CA VAL A 138 27.06 -22.27 12.04
C VAL A 138 27.51 -23.09 10.83
N LEU A 139 26.95 -22.83 9.65
CA LEU A 139 27.31 -23.51 8.42
C LEU A 139 28.78 -23.23 8.06
N SER A 140 29.21 -21.97 8.15
CA SER A 140 30.59 -21.56 7.90
C SER A 140 31.58 -22.28 8.82
N TYR A 141 31.33 -22.31 10.13
CA TYR A 141 32.16 -23.01 11.11
C TYR A 141 32.25 -24.51 10.82
N SER A 142 31.09 -25.13 10.60
CA SER A 142 30.99 -26.57 10.29
C SER A 142 31.74 -26.90 9.01
N TYR A 143 31.64 -26.01 8.02
CA TYR A 143 32.26 -26.15 6.72
C TYR A 143 33.77 -25.96 6.76
N ILE A 144 34.28 -24.94 7.46
CA ILE A 144 35.72 -24.72 7.61
C ILE A 144 36.35 -25.93 8.30
N ILE A 145 35.77 -26.41 9.39
CA ILE A 145 36.23 -27.62 10.08
C ILE A 145 36.23 -28.83 9.13
N PHE A 146 35.17 -28.99 8.34
CA PHE A 146 35.10 -30.05 7.34
C PHE A 146 36.19 -29.95 6.27
N VAL A 147 36.42 -28.76 5.71
CA VAL A 147 37.49 -28.52 4.73
C VAL A 147 38.86 -28.77 5.34
N SER A 148 39.09 -28.39 6.59
CA SER A 148 40.38 -28.66 7.23
C SER A 148 40.63 -30.13 7.52
N LEU A 149 39.58 -30.88 7.85
CA LEU A 149 39.65 -32.34 7.95
C LEU A 149 40.01 -32.96 6.59
N ILE A 150 39.56 -32.33 5.50
CA ILE A 150 39.84 -32.73 4.13
C ILE A 150 41.26 -32.37 3.71
N THR A 151 41.64 -31.09 3.72
CA THR A 151 42.92 -30.63 3.18
C THR A 151 44.09 -31.09 4.03
N ARG A 152 43.85 -31.47 5.29
CA ARG A 152 44.87 -31.86 6.27
C ARG A 152 45.90 -30.74 6.50
N GLN A 153 45.58 -29.51 6.08
CA GLN A 153 46.41 -28.33 6.15
C GLN A 153 45.51 -27.16 6.52
N THR A 154 45.76 -26.59 7.69
CA THR A 154 45.11 -25.37 8.22
C THR A 154 45.15 -24.25 7.19
N LEU A 155 46.31 -24.04 6.56
CA LEU A 155 46.49 -22.97 5.59
C LEU A 155 45.58 -23.14 4.36
N ALA A 156 45.57 -24.34 3.76
CA ALA A 156 44.72 -24.63 2.61
C ALA A 156 43.24 -24.49 2.96
N SER A 157 42.80 -24.88 4.16
CA SER A 157 41.41 -24.66 4.58
C SER A 157 41.06 -23.20 4.82
N ILE A 158 42.00 -22.39 5.31
CA ILE A 158 41.81 -20.93 5.47
C ILE A 158 41.75 -20.23 4.11
N PHE A 159 42.39 -20.76 3.06
CA PHE A 159 42.32 -20.18 1.71
C PHE A 159 41.15 -20.74 0.86
N LEU A 160 40.80 -22.02 1.03
CA LEU A 160 39.66 -22.64 0.35
C LEU A 160 38.33 -22.26 0.99
N ALA A 161 38.26 -22.11 2.32
CA ALA A 161 37.00 -21.76 2.96
C ALA A 161 36.44 -20.41 2.51
N PRO A 162 37.23 -19.32 2.33
CA PRO A 162 36.75 -18.09 1.72
C PRO A 162 36.30 -18.29 0.28
N LEU A 163 36.93 -19.15 -0.53
CA LEU A 163 36.45 -19.41 -1.89
C LEU A 163 35.05 -20.05 -1.93
N ILE A 164 34.61 -20.66 -0.83
CA ILE A 164 33.26 -21.21 -0.67
C ILE A 164 32.31 -20.28 0.10
N VAL A 165 32.80 -19.72 1.21
CA VAL A 165 32.06 -18.84 2.12
C VAL A 165 31.88 -17.45 1.51
N VAL A 166 32.78 -16.96 0.63
CA VAL A 166 32.63 -15.67 -0.06
C VAL A 166 31.49 -15.71 -1.07
N PRO A 167 31.32 -16.72 -1.94
CA PRO A 167 30.12 -16.84 -2.75
C PRO A 167 28.82 -16.91 -1.94
N GLU A 168 28.79 -17.64 -0.82
CA GLU A 168 27.64 -17.68 0.08
C GLU A 168 27.42 -16.33 0.77
N LEU A 169 28.46 -15.71 1.33
CA LEU A 169 28.44 -14.34 1.86
C LEU A 169 28.01 -13.34 0.82
N VAL A 170 28.47 -13.44 -0.42
CA VAL A 170 28.08 -12.55 -1.51
C VAL A 170 26.60 -12.75 -1.78
N CYS A 171 26.11 -13.99 -1.94
CA CYS A 171 24.70 -14.31 -2.10
C CYS A 171 23.82 -13.88 -0.91
N LEU A 172 24.39 -13.79 0.29
CA LEU A 172 23.68 -13.53 1.55
C LEU A 172 23.94 -12.14 2.14
N CYS A 173 24.86 -11.37 1.57
CA CYS A 173 25.26 -10.07 2.10
C CYS A 173 24.17 -9.03 1.84
N PRO A 174 24.07 -8.00 2.70
CA PRO A 174 23.31 -6.78 2.40
C PRO A 174 23.66 -6.15 1.04
N PHE A 175 24.88 -6.39 0.53
CA PHE A 175 25.30 -5.96 -0.79
C PHE A 175 24.51 -6.61 -1.94
N MET A 176 24.02 -7.84 -1.77
CA MET A 176 23.06 -8.45 -2.70
C MET A 176 21.68 -7.85 -2.56
N VAL A 177 21.26 -7.44 -1.35
CA VAL A 177 20.05 -6.63 -1.20
C VAL A 177 20.20 -5.33 -2.00
N CYS A 178 21.36 -4.68 -1.99
CA CYS A 178 21.67 -3.53 -2.83
C CYS A 178 21.66 -3.87 -4.34
N ILE A 179 22.31 -4.94 -4.79
CA ILE A 179 22.30 -5.33 -6.22
C ILE A 179 20.90 -5.72 -6.68
N TYR A 180 20.13 -6.43 -5.84
CA TYR A 180 18.73 -6.79 -6.07
C TYR A 180 17.82 -5.55 -6.07
N TYR A 181 18.16 -4.53 -5.27
CA TYR A 181 17.49 -3.22 -5.23
C TYR A 181 17.68 -2.40 -6.50
N TYR A 182 18.84 -2.51 -7.15
CA TYR A 182 19.22 -1.62 -8.25
C TYR A 182 19.25 -2.29 -9.64
N CYS A 183 19.23 -3.63 -9.72
CA CYS A 183 19.24 -4.36 -10.99
C CYS A 183 17.93 -5.13 -11.23
N ARG A 184 17.28 -4.92 -12.39
CA ARG A 184 16.10 -5.67 -12.91
C ARG A 184 16.36 -7.17 -13.22
N TRP A 185 17.37 -7.78 -12.62
CA TRP A 185 17.93 -9.09 -12.99
C TRP A 185 17.38 -10.21 -12.07
N GLU A 186 16.07 -10.19 -11.80
CA GLU A 186 15.39 -11.04 -10.82
C GLU A 186 15.57 -12.55 -11.03
N LEU A 187 15.82 -12.97 -12.28
CA LEU A 187 16.09 -14.37 -12.64
C LEU A 187 17.58 -14.73 -12.62
N VAL A 188 18.46 -13.78 -12.91
CA VAL A 188 19.90 -14.05 -13.07
C VAL A 188 20.59 -14.25 -11.74
N MET A 189 20.19 -13.49 -10.72
CA MET A 189 20.77 -13.58 -9.38
C MET A 189 20.54 -14.95 -8.70
N PRO A 190 19.32 -15.52 -8.66
CA PRO A 190 19.11 -16.89 -8.19
C PRO A 190 19.92 -17.94 -8.97
N LEU A 191 20.10 -17.76 -10.28
CA LEU A 191 20.90 -18.66 -11.11
C LEU A 191 22.39 -18.56 -10.78
N ILE A 192 22.91 -17.36 -10.53
CA ILE A 192 24.28 -17.14 -10.04
C ILE A 192 24.46 -17.79 -8.67
N SER A 193 23.52 -17.61 -7.74
CA SER A 193 23.58 -18.26 -6.42
C SER A 193 23.57 -19.78 -6.53
N LEU A 194 22.71 -20.35 -7.39
CA LEU A 194 22.68 -21.79 -7.63
C LEU A 194 24.00 -22.29 -8.22
N LEU A 195 24.56 -21.58 -9.20
CA LEU A 195 25.83 -21.93 -9.82
C LEU A 195 26.95 -21.95 -8.77
N LEU A 196 26.99 -20.94 -7.90
CA LEU A 196 27.99 -20.83 -6.84
C LEU A 196 27.83 -21.94 -5.79
N ILE A 197 26.60 -22.21 -5.33
CA ILE A 197 26.31 -23.31 -4.40
C ILE A 197 26.67 -24.67 -5.02
N SER A 198 26.31 -24.89 -6.29
CA SER A 198 26.59 -26.14 -7.00
C SER A 198 28.09 -26.34 -7.20
N THR A 199 28.81 -25.28 -7.57
CA THR A 199 30.27 -25.27 -7.71
C THR A 199 30.93 -25.57 -6.37
N ASN A 200 30.46 -24.95 -5.28
CA ASN A 200 30.95 -25.20 -3.94
C ASN A 200 30.72 -26.65 -3.50
N LEU A 201 29.53 -27.19 -3.70
CA LEU A 201 29.22 -28.58 -3.35
C LEU A 201 30.04 -29.57 -4.19
N ALA A 202 30.29 -29.28 -5.47
CA ALA A 202 31.17 -30.06 -6.32
C ALA A 202 32.63 -30.02 -5.83
N LEU A 203 33.15 -28.83 -5.51
CA LEU A 203 34.50 -28.65 -4.98
C LEU A 203 34.67 -29.33 -3.61
N SER A 204 33.68 -29.21 -2.72
CA SER A 204 33.64 -29.95 -1.45
C SER A 204 33.68 -31.44 -1.65
N TYR A 205 32.85 -31.96 -2.55
CA TYR A 205 32.78 -33.38 -2.86
C TYR A 205 34.11 -33.91 -3.44
N LEU A 206 34.74 -33.16 -4.36
CA LEU A 206 36.01 -33.50 -4.97
C LEU A 206 37.17 -33.47 -3.97
N ALA A 207 37.25 -32.41 -3.17
CA ALA A 207 38.25 -32.29 -2.11
C ALA A 207 38.08 -33.45 -1.12
N TRP A 208 36.84 -33.74 -0.74
CA TRP A 208 36.49 -34.81 0.18
C TRP A 208 36.80 -36.21 -0.34
N GLN A 209 36.51 -36.50 -1.62
CA GLN A 209 36.93 -37.73 -2.30
C GLN A 209 38.46 -37.93 -2.23
N ARG A 210 39.24 -36.86 -2.31
CA ARG A 210 40.71 -36.95 -2.27
C ARG A 210 41.26 -37.14 -0.86
N ALA A 211 40.55 -36.68 0.18
CA ALA A 211 41.10 -36.58 1.54
C ALA A 211 40.73 -37.71 2.52
N LEU A 212 39.49 -38.20 2.44
CA LEU A 212 38.87 -39.06 3.47
C LEU A 212 38.61 -40.49 3.00
N VAL A 213 38.93 -40.81 1.74
CA VAL A 213 38.53 -42.07 1.08
C VAL A 213 39.24 -43.33 1.60
N LYS A 214 40.26 -43.23 2.47
CA LYS A 214 40.93 -44.44 2.98
C LYS A 214 40.39 -44.99 4.32
N ASP A 215 39.90 -44.17 5.26
CA ASP A 215 39.89 -44.64 6.66
C ASP A 215 38.55 -44.67 7.44
N ILE A 216 37.45 -44.01 7.01
CA ILE A 216 36.20 -44.04 7.84
C ILE A 216 34.89 -44.03 7.02
N LYS A 217 34.24 -45.21 6.88
CA LYS A 217 33.01 -45.42 6.09
C LYS A 217 31.75 -44.63 6.53
N PRO A 218 31.38 -44.53 7.82
CA PRO A 218 30.12 -43.89 8.24
C PRO A 218 30.02 -42.39 7.91
N TRP A 219 31.12 -41.65 8.07
CA TRP A 219 31.19 -40.22 7.72
C TRP A 219 30.99 -39.96 6.24
N LYS A 220 31.31 -40.97 5.41
CA LYS A 220 31.05 -40.96 3.97
C LYS A 220 29.59 -40.98 3.61
N VAL A 221 28.80 -41.66 4.41
CA VAL A 221 27.35 -41.68 4.22
C VAL A 221 26.75 -40.35 4.68
N LEU A 222 27.14 -39.86 5.86
CA LEU A 222 26.58 -38.64 6.45
C LEU A 222 26.88 -37.38 5.61
N ALA A 223 28.12 -37.20 5.15
CA ALA A 223 28.50 -36.04 4.34
C ALA A 223 27.80 -36.03 2.97
N ARG A 224 27.68 -37.20 2.33
CA ARG A 224 26.90 -37.34 1.08
C ARG A 224 25.44 -37.01 1.32
N ALA A 225 24.84 -37.53 2.38
CA ALA A 225 23.46 -37.23 2.73
C ALA A 225 23.25 -35.73 2.96
N GLY A 226 24.12 -35.07 3.72
CA GLY A 226 24.05 -33.61 3.95
C GLY A 226 24.16 -32.79 2.67
N ALA A 227 25.14 -33.10 1.80
CA ALA A 227 25.28 -32.44 0.51
C ALA A 227 24.05 -32.64 -0.39
N ILE A 228 23.54 -33.87 -0.47
CA ILE A 228 22.33 -34.20 -1.23
C ILE A 228 21.12 -33.41 -0.69
N ILE A 229 20.91 -33.38 0.63
CA ILE A 229 19.83 -32.63 1.27
C ILE A 229 19.91 -31.14 0.92
N LEU A 230 21.10 -30.54 0.98
CA LEU A 230 21.30 -29.13 0.66
C LEU A 230 21.04 -28.83 -0.82
N VAL A 231 21.58 -29.64 -1.75
CA VAL A 231 21.30 -29.49 -3.20
C VAL A 231 19.80 -29.56 -3.45
N ILE A 232 19.13 -30.57 -2.87
CA ILE A 232 17.71 -30.79 -3.04
C ILE A 232 16.91 -29.60 -2.49
N ALA A 233 17.20 -29.13 -1.27
CA ALA A 233 16.50 -28.01 -0.65
C ALA A 233 16.61 -26.72 -1.48
N TRP A 234 17.82 -26.37 -1.94
CA TRP A 234 18.03 -25.18 -2.78
C TRP A 234 17.43 -25.32 -4.17
N SER A 235 17.49 -26.51 -4.76
CA SER A 235 16.84 -26.79 -6.05
C SER A 235 15.33 -26.63 -5.94
N PHE A 236 14.72 -27.14 -4.86
CA PHE A 236 13.29 -26.95 -4.59
C PHE A 236 12.94 -25.46 -4.43
N HIS A 237 13.74 -24.70 -3.68
CA HIS A 237 13.50 -23.25 -3.52
C HIS A 237 13.56 -22.50 -4.85
N LEU A 238 14.54 -22.81 -5.70
CA LEU A 238 14.66 -22.23 -7.03
C LEU A 238 13.46 -22.59 -7.93
N ILE A 239 13.05 -23.86 -7.94
CA ILE A 239 11.89 -24.33 -8.70
C ILE A 239 10.63 -23.57 -8.26
N ILE A 240 10.41 -23.43 -6.93
CA ILE A 240 9.28 -22.68 -6.38
C ILE A 240 9.34 -21.20 -6.79
N SER A 241 10.53 -20.61 -6.78
CA SER A 241 10.75 -19.21 -7.18
C SER A 241 10.41 -18.99 -8.65
N ILE A 242 10.93 -19.83 -9.55
CA ILE A 242 10.63 -19.79 -10.99
C ILE A 242 9.13 -20.01 -11.24
N GLN A 243 8.54 -21.03 -10.61
CA GLN A 243 7.12 -21.34 -10.74
C GLN A 243 6.25 -20.15 -10.31
N SER A 244 6.55 -19.53 -9.16
CA SER A 244 5.80 -18.37 -8.67
C SER A 244 5.91 -17.17 -9.60
N GLN A 245 7.07 -16.93 -10.22
CA GLN A 245 7.26 -15.85 -11.20
C GLN A 245 6.46 -16.10 -12.49
N LEU A 246 6.48 -17.33 -12.99
CA LEU A 246 5.71 -17.72 -14.18
C LEU A 246 4.21 -17.61 -13.92
N GLN A 247 3.75 -18.03 -12.74
CA GLN A 247 2.36 -17.88 -12.30
C GLN A 247 1.94 -16.41 -12.23
N LEU A 248 2.77 -15.56 -11.62
CA LEU A 248 2.50 -14.12 -11.54
C LEU A 248 2.44 -13.48 -12.92
N SER A 249 3.39 -13.80 -13.79
CA SER A 249 3.43 -13.28 -15.17
C SER A 249 2.20 -13.71 -15.96
N SER A 250 1.77 -14.98 -15.80
CA SER A 250 0.55 -15.48 -16.42
C SER A 250 -0.71 -14.81 -15.85
N ALA A 251 -0.78 -14.59 -14.54
CA ALA A 251 -1.90 -13.89 -13.90
C ALA A 251 -1.99 -12.44 -14.36
N LYS A 252 -0.85 -11.74 -14.44
CA LYS A 252 -0.77 -10.38 -14.99
C LYS A 252 -1.25 -10.33 -16.44
N ALA A 253 -0.77 -11.23 -17.30
CA ALA A 253 -1.22 -11.30 -18.70
C ALA A 253 -2.72 -11.63 -18.82
N LYS A 254 -3.28 -12.46 -17.93
CA LYS A 254 -4.73 -12.72 -17.87
C LYS A 254 -5.53 -11.49 -17.44
N ALA A 255 -5.02 -10.73 -16.47
CA ALA A 255 -5.62 -9.49 -16.01
C ALA A 255 -5.57 -8.40 -17.11
N GLU A 256 -4.44 -8.24 -17.78
CA GLU A 256 -4.28 -7.34 -18.94
C GLU A 256 -5.30 -7.68 -20.04
N LYS A 257 -5.47 -8.97 -20.38
CA LYS A 257 -6.49 -9.44 -21.32
C LYS A 257 -7.93 -9.18 -20.87
N ALA A 258 -8.18 -9.00 -19.57
CA ALA A 258 -9.49 -8.64 -19.04
C ALA A 258 -9.75 -7.12 -19.02
N GLY A 259 -8.74 -6.31 -19.39
CA GLY A 259 -8.81 -4.86 -19.49
C GLY A 259 -8.04 -4.11 -18.40
N PHE A 260 -7.27 -4.79 -17.55
CA PHE A 260 -6.51 -4.13 -16.49
C PHE A 260 -5.29 -3.41 -17.08
N ASP A 261 -5.11 -2.15 -16.74
CA ASP A 261 -4.00 -1.34 -17.22
C ASP A 261 -2.95 -1.10 -16.14
N PHE A 262 -1.88 -1.90 -16.16
CA PHE A 262 -0.76 -1.73 -15.22
C PHE A 262 0.17 -0.56 -15.55
N ASN A 263 -0.06 0.15 -16.66
CA ASN A 263 0.63 1.39 -17.00
C ASN A 263 -0.21 2.62 -16.64
N ILE A 264 -1.26 2.45 -15.83
CA ILE A 264 -2.18 3.54 -15.49
C ILE A 264 -1.49 4.71 -14.79
N LEU A 265 -0.48 4.45 -13.96
CA LEU A 265 0.35 5.51 -13.38
C LEU A 265 1.09 6.30 -14.45
N ASP A 266 1.69 5.62 -15.43
CA ASP A 266 2.40 6.29 -16.52
C ASP A 266 1.45 7.16 -17.35
N LYS A 267 0.22 6.69 -17.59
CA LYS A 267 -0.82 7.48 -18.29
C LYS A 267 -1.31 8.67 -17.47
N LEU A 268 -1.54 8.50 -16.17
CA LEU A 268 -2.03 9.56 -15.29
C LEU A 268 -0.97 10.61 -14.96
N CYS A 269 0.30 10.21 -15.02
CA CYS A 269 1.47 11.07 -14.84
C CYS A 269 2.08 11.51 -16.18
N GLU A 270 1.43 11.23 -17.31
CA GLU A 270 1.90 11.68 -18.61
C GLU A 270 2.05 13.20 -18.58
N ARG A 271 3.21 13.68 -19.02
CA ARG A 271 3.51 15.11 -19.01
C ARG A 271 2.68 15.80 -20.08
N ILE A 272 1.55 16.34 -19.68
CA ILE A 272 0.70 17.20 -20.50
C ILE A 272 1.13 18.65 -20.25
N PRO A 273 1.34 19.47 -21.30
CA PRO A 273 1.60 20.90 -21.15
C PRO A 273 0.56 21.56 -20.23
N ASP A 274 0.98 22.48 -19.37
CA ASP A 274 0.08 23.08 -18.37
C ASP A 274 -1.12 23.80 -19.02
N GLU A 275 -0.97 24.29 -20.24
CA GLU A 275 -2.04 24.93 -21.03
C GLU A 275 -3.15 23.95 -21.45
N GLU A 276 -2.81 22.67 -21.59
CA GLU A 276 -3.74 21.59 -21.94
C GLU A 276 -4.23 20.81 -20.71
N ASN A 277 -3.63 21.04 -19.54
CA ASN A 277 -3.86 20.25 -18.34
C ASN A 277 -4.86 20.91 -17.38
N ALA A 278 -6.01 20.27 -17.19
CA ALA A 278 -7.01 20.71 -16.21
C ALA A 278 -6.43 20.82 -14.79
N ALA A 279 -5.55 19.89 -14.39
CA ALA A 279 -4.95 19.88 -13.06
C ALA A 279 -4.10 21.13 -12.79
N ALA A 280 -3.41 21.69 -13.80
CA ALA A 280 -2.64 22.92 -13.64
C ALA A 280 -3.54 24.11 -13.29
N ASN A 281 -4.67 24.24 -13.99
CA ASN A 281 -5.67 25.27 -13.71
C ASN A 281 -6.32 25.11 -12.32
N PHE A 282 -6.63 23.87 -11.91
CA PHE A 282 -7.18 23.62 -10.58
C PHE A 282 -6.16 23.85 -9.45
N ARG A 283 -4.86 23.57 -9.67
CA ARG A 283 -3.80 23.93 -8.71
C ARG A 283 -3.70 25.45 -8.55
N GLU A 284 -3.76 26.21 -9.64
CA GLU A 284 -3.75 27.66 -9.52
C GLU A 284 -5.04 28.19 -8.88
N ALA A 285 -6.20 27.61 -9.18
CA ALA A 285 -7.46 27.91 -8.49
C ALA A 285 -7.34 27.65 -6.98
N GLU A 286 -6.77 26.53 -6.56
CA GLU A 286 -6.55 26.24 -5.14
C GLU A 286 -5.61 27.25 -4.48
N ARG A 287 -4.49 27.62 -5.10
CA ARG A 287 -3.62 28.68 -4.58
C ARG A 287 -4.35 30.01 -4.40
N LYS A 288 -5.20 30.39 -5.37
CA LYS A 288 -6.04 31.60 -5.25
C LYS A 288 -7.04 31.46 -4.11
N LEU A 289 -7.66 30.30 -3.97
CA LEU A 289 -8.58 30.00 -2.88
C LEU A 289 -7.88 30.14 -1.52
N ASP A 290 -6.63 29.69 -1.39
CA ASP A 290 -5.87 29.81 -0.14
C ASP A 290 -5.48 31.25 0.18
N VAL A 291 -5.15 32.06 -0.82
CA VAL A 291 -4.94 33.52 -0.63
C VAL A 291 -6.23 34.19 -0.15
N ILE A 292 -7.37 33.84 -0.76
CA ILE A 292 -8.68 34.34 -0.36
C ILE A 292 -9.01 33.94 1.09
N LYS A 293 -8.78 32.67 1.45
CA LYS A 293 -8.94 32.18 2.84
C LYS A 293 -8.11 32.99 3.81
N ALA A 294 -6.81 33.15 3.54
CA ALA A 294 -5.91 33.86 4.44
C ALA A 294 -6.33 35.33 4.62
N LYS A 295 -6.73 36.00 3.54
CA LYS A 295 -7.26 37.37 3.58
C LYS A 295 -8.53 37.45 4.44
N TYR A 296 -9.45 36.51 4.28
CA TYR A 296 -10.70 36.46 5.04
C TYR A 296 -10.51 36.12 6.52
N ASP A 297 -9.65 35.14 6.83
CA ASP A 297 -9.32 34.76 8.20
C ASP A 297 -8.58 35.90 8.95
N SER A 298 -7.92 36.82 8.22
CA SER A 298 -7.31 38.03 8.77
C SER A 298 -8.23 39.25 8.85
N SER A 299 -9.43 39.18 8.27
CA SER A 299 -10.35 40.32 8.18
C SER A 299 -11.12 40.56 9.48
N ASP A 300 -11.67 41.77 9.64
CA ASP A 300 -12.52 42.09 10.81
C ASP A 300 -13.76 41.17 10.90
N MET A 301 -14.22 40.58 9.78
CA MET A 301 -15.28 39.55 9.82
C MET A 301 -14.87 38.31 10.63
N ALA A 302 -13.59 37.92 10.62
CA ALA A 302 -13.10 36.79 11.41
C ALA A 302 -13.05 37.10 12.91
N ARG A 303 -12.85 38.38 13.26
CA ARG A 303 -12.95 38.86 14.64
C ARG A 303 -14.39 38.88 15.14
N GLU A 304 -15.33 39.27 14.29
CA GLU A 304 -16.76 39.31 14.59
C GLU A 304 -17.38 37.91 14.72
N ALA A 305 -16.86 36.91 14.00
CA ALA A 305 -17.37 35.52 14.01
C ALA A 305 -17.03 34.72 15.29
N GLY A 306 -16.17 35.24 16.17
CA GLY A 306 -15.87 34.66 17.49
C GLY A 306 -15.30 33.24 17.45
N ASN A 307 -13.97 33.07 17.39
CA ASN A 307 -13.23 31.78 17.38
C ASN A 307 -13.63 30.73 16.30
N SER A 308 -14.72 30.95 15.58
CA SER A 308 -15.12 30.25 14.36
C SER A 308 -14.36 30.85 13.18
N SER A 309 -13.58 30.05 12.44
CA SER A 309 -13.00 30.54 11.18
C SER A 309 -14.15 30.88 10.23
N VAL A 310 -14.21 32.10 9.71
CA VAL A 310 -15.22 32.52 8.70
C VAL A 310 -15.20 31.60 7.49
N TRP A 311 -14.05 30.99 7.17
CA TRP A 311 -13.98 29.95 6.15
C TRP A 311 -14.87 28.71 6.45
N LYS A 312 -15.00 28.32 7.73
CA LYS A 312 -15.90 27.23 8.15
C LYS A 312 -17.36 27.64 8.01
N GLU A 313 -17.68 28.92 8.19
CA GLU A 313 -19.02 29.46 7.95
C GLU A 313 -19.35 29.52 6.46
N LEU A 314 -18.42 30.02 5.62
CA LEU A 314 -18.49 29.96 4.16
C LEU A 314 -18.68 28.52 3.67
N ARG A 315 -17.89 27.59 4.20
CA ARG A 315 -17.97 26.16 3.88
C ARG A 315 -19.33 25.54 4.19
N ASN A 316 -20.03 26.07 5.19
CA ASN A 316 -21.33 25.59 5.61
C ASN A 316 -22.47 26.50 5.10
N PHE A 317 -22.18 27.48 4.24
CA PHE A 317 -23.17 28.43 3.75
C PHE A 317 -24.33 27.74 3.03
N ASN A 318 -24.03 26.72 2.22
CA ASN A 318 -25.02 25.92 1.49
C ASN A 318 -25.66 24.80 2.35
N ILE A 319 -25.02 24.40 3.45
CA ILE A 319 -25.53 23.39 4.39
C ILE A 319 -26.08 24.15 5.60
N GLN A 320 -27.35 24.54 5.55
CA GLN A 320 -28.05 25.09 6.70
C GLN A 320 -28.16 24.04 7.80
N THR A 321 -27.08 23.90 8.58
CA THR A 321 -27.06 23.07 9.78
C THR A 321 -27.71 23.85 10.92
N ASP A 322 -28.44 23.16 11.78
CA ASP A 322 -29.02 23.75 13.00
C ASP A 322 -27.96 24.38 13.92
N THR A 323 -26.68 24.03 13.71
CA THR A 323 -25.54 24.42 14.52
C THR A 323 -24.91 25.76 14.17
N ILE A 324 -25.12 26.32 12.97
CA ILE A 324 -24.53 27.62 12.57
C ILE A 324 -25.63 28.52 12.00
N LYS A 325 -26.11 29.45 12.83
CA LYS A 325 -27.09 30.47 12.42
C LYS A 325 -26.37 31.77 12.09
N LEU A 326 -26.09 32.00 10.81
CA LEU A 326 -25.62 33.29 10.32
C LEU A 326 -26.70 34.36 10.55
N THR A 327 -26.30 35.55 11.01
CA THR A 327 -27.23 36.70 11.02
C THR A 327 -27.58 37.12 9.59
N LYS A 328 -28.70 37.82 9.41
CA LYS A 328 -29.10 38.35 8.09
C LYS A 328 -27.99 39.21 7.46
N GLU A 329 -27.31 40.00 8.29
CA GLU A 329 -26.22 40.87 7.85
C GLU A 329 -24.97 40.07 7.43
N GLN A 330 -24.57 39.09 8.24
CA GLN A 330 -23.44 38.20 7.89
C GLN A 330 -23.72 37.44 6.59
N ARG A 331 -24.95 36.93 6.44
CA ARG A 331 -25.40 36.26 5.21
C ARG A 331 -25.30 37.19 4.00
N ALA A 332 -25.84 38.40 4.10
CA ALA A 332 -25.77 39.39 3.02
C ALA A 332 -24.32 39.75 2.65
N LYS A 333 -23.43 39.92 3.64
CA LYS A 333 -21.99 40.16 3.39
C LYS A 333 -21.34 38.99 2.64
N ILE A 334 -21.62 37.75 3.06
CA ILE A 334 -21.10 36.53 2.41
C ILE A 334 -21.62 36.39 0.99
N VAL A 335 -22.93 36.59 0.79
CA VAL A 335 -23.58 36.53 -0.53
C VAL A 335 -22.93 37.54 -1.48
N LYS A 336 -22.85 38.80 -1.06
CA LYS A 336 -22.22 39.87 -1.85
C LYS A 336 -20.78 39.53 -2.20
N PHE A 337 -20.01 39.02 -1.24
CA PHE A 337 -18.64 38.60 -1.47
C PHE A 337 -18.54 37.48 -2.53
N LEU A 338 -19.30 36.40 -2.37
CA LEU A 338 -19.28 35.25 -3.28
C LEU A 338 -19.75 35.61 -4.69
N ALA A 339 -20.65 36.60 -4.82
CA ALA A 339 -21.27 37.00 -6.06
C ALA A 339 -20.48 38.10 -6.83
N GLU A 340 -19.84 39.05 -6.13
CA GLU A 340 -19.29 40.28 -6.74
C GLU A 340 -17.77 40.43 -6.61
N ASP A 341 -17.12 39.73 -5.68
CA ASP A 341 -15.70 39.97 -5.43
C ASP A 341 -14.80 39.61 -6.63
N LYS A 342 -13.88 40.52 -6.97
CA LYS A 342 -13.01 40.38 -8.14
C LYS A 342 -12.06 39.19 -8.04
N GLU A 343 -11.54 38.88 -6.85
CA GLU A 343 -10.66 37.73 -6.63
C GLU A 343 -11.44 36.42 -6.78
N ILE A 344 -12.70 36.41 -6.32
CA ILE A 344 -13.63 35.30 -6.50
C ILE A 344 -13.95 35.07 -7.99
N MET A 345 -14.22 36.13 -8.75
CA MET A 345 -14.43 36.03 -10.20
C MET A 345 -13.20 35.46 -10.92
N ASN A 346 -11.99 35.90 -10.52
CA ASN A 346 -10.74 35.37 -11.05
C ASN A 346 -10.56 33.89 -10.72
N LEU A 347 -10.85 33.47 -9.49
CA LEU A 347 -10.86 32.07 -9.08
C LEU A 347 -11.81 31.23 -9.95
N CYS A 348 -13.05 31.71 -10.14
CA CYS A 348 -14.05 31.02 -10.96
C CYS A 348 -13.60 30.87 -12.41
N ASN A 349 -12.89 31.86 -12.96
CA ASN A 349 -12.31 31.78 -14.30
C ASN A 349 -11.27 30.66 -14.42
N PHE A 350 -10.44 30.41 -13.40
CA PHE A 350 -9.52 29.27 -13.40
C PHE A 350 -10.25 27.93 -13.32
N ILE A 351 -11.29 27.82 -12.48
CA ILE A 351 -12.11 26.60 -12.39
C ILE A 351 -12.81 26.33 -13.74
N LYS A 352 -13.38 27.37 -14.36
CA LYS A 352 -14.02 27.29 -15.68
C LYS A 352 -13.03 26.89 -16.78
N LYS A 353 -11.81 27.44 -16.77
CA LYS A 353 -10.74 27.02 -17.69
C LYS A 353 -10.38 25.55 -17.49
N GLY A 354 -10.19 25.11 -16.25
CA GLY A 354 -9.89 23.72 -15.92
C GLY A 354 -10.95 22.74 -16.43
N THR A 355 -12.23 23.05 -16.18
CA THR A 355 -13.37 22.21 -16.62
C THR A 355 -13.64 22.23 -18.13
N ALA A 356 -13.07 23.19 -18.87
CA ALA A 356 -13.15 23.23 -20.33
C ALA A 356 -12.10 22.33 -21.00
N LEU A 357 -11.06 21.94 -20.28
CA LEU A 357 -9.99 21.09 -20.79
C LEU A 357 -10.39 19.61 -20.72
N LYS A 358 -10.05 18.84 -21.75
CA LYS A 358 -10.39 17.41 -21.83
C LYS A 358 -9.44 16.50 -21.06
N LYS A 359 -8.22 16.97 -20.78
CA LYS A 359 -7.16 16.16 -20.19
C LYS A 359 -6.89 16.59 -18.75
N TYR A 360 -6.76 15.62 -17.86
CA TYR A 360 -6.41 15.82 -16.46
C TYR A 360 -5.22 14.92 -16.13
N SER A 361 -4.06 15.50 -15.82
CA SER A 361 -2.85 14.76 -15.40
C SER A 361 -2.23 15.37 -14.16
N VAL A 362 -1.93 14.51 -13.18
CA VAL A 362 -1.30 14.92 -11.92
C VAL A 362 0.20 14.79 -12.09
N TRP A 363 0.80 15.70 -12.86
CA TRP A 363 2.25 15.71 -12.99
C TRP A 363 2.88 16.27 -11.69
N ASN A 364 3.71 15.46 -11.04
CA ASN A 364 4.59 15.87 -9.95
C ASN A 364 5.90 15.06 -10.04
N ASP A 365 7.04 15.72 -9.85
CA ASP A 365 8.40 15.14 -10.04
C ASP A 365 8.76 13.99 -9.09
N ALA A 366 7.84 13.55 -8.24
CA ALA A 366 7.99 12.36 -7.43
C ALA A 366 6.70 11.55 -7.44
N VAL A 367 6.83 10.25 -7.67
CA VAL A 367 5.86 9.15 -7.62
C VAL A 367 5.16 9.09 -6.24
N LYS A 368 4.43 10.14 -5.86
CA LYS A 368 3.76 10.24 -4.58
C LYS A 368 2.27 10.08 -4.82
N PHE A 369 1.74 8.92 -4.45
CA PHE A 369 0.31 8.67 -4.21
C PHE A 369 -0.40 9.86 -3.55
N ASN A 370 0.29 10.60 -2.66
CA ASN A 370 -0.19 11.84 -2.05
C ASN A 370 -0.59 12.91 -3.08
N ALA A 371 0.00 12.95 -4.26
CA ALA A 371 -0.38 13.91 -5.31
C ALA A 371 -1.82 13.67 -5.80
N PHE A 372 -2.26 12.40 -5.91
CA PHE A 372 -3.65 12.08 -6.21
C PHE A 372 -4.59 12.46 -5.07
N TYR A 373 -4.16 12.24 -3.82
CA TYR A 373 -4.92 12.67 -2.64
C TYR A 373 -5.10 14.17 -2.57
N GLU A 374 -4.01 14.93 -2.66
CA GLU A 374 -4.06 16.38 -2.59
C GLU A 374 -4.86 16.92 -3.79
N SER A 375 -4.70 16.35 -4.99
CA SER A 375 -5.52 16.71 -6.15
C SER A 375 -7.02 16.44 -5.91
N HIS A 376 -7.37 15.29 -5.32
CA HIS A 376 -8.75 14.95 -4.93
C HIS A 376 -9.31 15.95 -3.92
N LYS A 377 -8.57 16.20 -2.85
CA LYS A 377 -8.93 17.14 -1.78
C LYS A 377 -9.09 18.56 -2.31
N ASN A 378 -8.19 18.99 -3.20
CA ASN A 378 -8.23 20.32 -3.81
C ASN A 378 -9.45 20.47 -4.71
N LEU A 379 -9.71 19.49 -5.57
CA LEU A 379 -10.88 19.49 -6.43
C LEU A 379 -12.18 19.44 -5.62
N LYS A 380 -12.21 18.70 -4.50
CA LYS A 380 -13.35 18.69 -3.57
C LYS A 380 -13.58 20.06 -2.94
N ASN A 381 -12.53 20.74 -2.49
CA ASN A 381 -12.64 22.09 -1.92
C ASN A 381 -13.15 23.10 -2.95
N LEU A 382 -12.68 23.01 -4.20
CA LEU A 382 -13.14 23.86 -5.29
C LEU A 382 -14.61 23.57 -5.64
N LEU A 383 -15.04 22.31 -5.68
CA LEU A 383 -16.43 21.94 -5.94
C LEU A 383 -17.36 22.52 -4.85
N MET A 384 -17.01 22.33 -3.58
CA MET A 384 -17.75 22.88 -2.45
C MET A 384 -17.80 24.42 -2.46
N PHE A 385 -16.73 25.07 -2.92
CA PHE A 385 -16.75 26.52 -3.13
C PHE A 385 -17.72 26.91 -4.25
N THR A 386 -17.72 26.17 -5.36
CA THR A 386 -18.69 26.35 -6.46
C THR A 386 -20.12 26.19 -5.97
N GLU A 387 -20.41 25.20 -5.12
CA GLU A 387 -21.72 25.03 -4.47
C GLU A 387 -22.14 26.27 -3.68
N CYS A 388 -21.24 26.83 -2.86
CA CYS A 388 -21.53 28.05 -2.08
C CYS A 388 -21.83 29.25 -2.99
N ARG A 389 -21.08 29.39 -4.09
CA ARG A 389 -21.31 30.45 -5.08
C ARG A 389 -22.66 30.30 -5.77
N ILE A 390 -23.06 29.09 -6.14
CA ILE A 390 -24.39 28.84 -6.74
C ILE A 390 -25.48 29.32 -5.78
N SER A 391 -25.40 28.95 -4.50
CA SER A 391 -26.36 29.40 -3.48
C SER A 391 -26.37 30.92 -3.34
N ALA A 392 -25.21 31.58 -3.32
CA ALA A 392 -25.14 33.04 -3.22
C ALA A 392 -25.74 33.75 -4.44
N LEU A 393 -25.41 33.31 -5.66
CA LEU A 393 -25.97 33.86 -6.89
C LEU A 393 -27.48 33.65 -6.97
N SER A 394 -27.96 32.52 -6.46
CA SER A 394 -29.38 32.19 -6.36
C SER A 394 -30.11 33.16 -5.42
N GLU A 395 -29.54 33.44 -4.24
CA GLU A 395 -30.11 34.40 -3.29
C GLU A 395 -30.21 35.83 -3.85
N GLU A 396 -29.29 36.22 -4.74
CA GLU A 396 -29.30 37.52 -5.44
C GLU A 396 -30.21 37.56 -6.68
N GLY A 397 -30.88 36.45 -7.02
CA GLY A 397 -31.69 36.39 -8.25
C GLY A 397 -30.87 36.34 -9.54
N ARG A 398 -29.56 36.08 -9.47
CA ARG A 398 -28.64 36.00 -10.63
C ARG A 398 -28.68 34.60 -11.25
N VAL A 399 -29.86 34.22 -11.75
CA VAL A 399 -30.18 32.86 -12.21
C VAL A 399 -29.20 32.37 -13.27
N GLU A 400 -28.95 33.13 -14.34
CA GLU A 400 -28.08 32.69 -15.45
C GLU A 400 -26.66 32.35 -14.99
N GLU A 401 -26.10 33.16 -14.08
CA GLU A 401 -24.76 32.91 -13.53
C GLU A 401 -24.73 31.74 -12.55
N ALA A 402 -25.81 31.55 -11.78
CA ALA A 402 -25.95 30.38 -10.91
C ALA A 402 -25.98 29.08 -11.74
N LEU A 403 -26.73 29.07 -12.86
CA LEU A 403 -26.77 27.93 -13.78
C LEU A 403 -25.41 27.70 -14.48
N GLU A 404 -24.70 28.77 -14.84
CA GLU A 404 -23.35 28.64 -15.40
C GLU A 404 -22.38 28.01 -14.38
N ALA A 405 -22.38 28.49 -13.13
CA ALA A 405 -21.56 27.93 -12.05
C ALA A 405 -21.92 26.46 -11.76
N MET A 406 -23.20 26.11 -11.81
CA MET A 406 -23.69 24.73 -11.71
C MET A 406 -23.10 23.84 -12.80
N ASN A 407 -23.14 24.28 -14.05
CA ASN A 407 -22.57 23.53 -15.18
C ASN A 407 -21.06 23.30 -15.01
N VAL A 408 -20.34 24.31 -14.48
CA VAL A 408 -18.92 24.18 -14.14
C VAL A 408 -18.72 23.11 -13.05
N GLY A 409 -19.46 23.17 -11.95
CA GLY A 409 -19.37 22.19 -10.87
C GLY A 409 -19.65 20.76 -11.33
N LEU A 410 -20.69 20.55 -12.14
CA LEU A 410 -21.02 19.24 -12.70
C LEU A 410 -19.91 18.65 -13.58
N LYS A 411 -19.20 19.50 -14.34
CA LYS A 411 -18.04 19.08 -15.14
C LYS A 411 -16.82 18.67 -14.30
N MET A 412 -16.72 19.10 -13.05
CA MET A 412 -15.63 18.71 -12.14
C MET A 412 -15.84 17.30 -11.56
N ILE A 413 -17.09 16.85 -11.43
CA ILE A 413 -17.40 15.61 -10.71
C ILE A 413 -16.76 14.37 -11.35
N PRO A 414 -16.74 14.18 -12.69
CA PRO A 414 -16.05 13.05 -13.31
C PRO A 414 -14.57 12.93 -12.91
N ASP A 415 -13.83 14.05 -12.87
CA ASP A 415 -12.43 14.05 -12.48
C ASP A 415 -12.27 13.79 -10.98
N LEU A 416 -13.16 14.35 -10.14
CA LEU A 416 -13.18 14.08 -8.69
C LEU A 416 -13.43 12.60 -8.40
N VAL A 417 -14.39 12.00 -9.10
CA VAL A 417 -14.69 10.57 -9.05
C VAL A 417 -13.44 9.77 -9.43
N ARG A 418 -12.83 10.10 -10.58
CA ARG A 418 -11.66 9.40 -11.10
C ARG A 418 -10.51 9.43 -10.08
N LEU A 419 -10.25 10.58 -9.47
CA LEU A 419 -9.22 10.71 -8.42
C LEU A 419 -9.56 9.92 -7.15
N ARG A 420 -10.84 9.89 -6.75
CA ARG A 420 -11.29 9.13 -5.58
C ARG A 420 -11.10 7.62 -5.78
N VAL A 421 -11.38 7.11 -6.98
CA VAL A 421 -11.13 5.70 -7.37
C VAL A 421 -9.67 5.30 -7.12
N TYR A 422 -8.72 6.23 -7.28
CA TYR A 422 -7.30 5.94 -7.11
C TYR A 422 -6.78 6.04 -5.68
N TYR A 423 -7.26 7.01 -4.87
CA TYR A 423 -6.72 7.23 -3.53
C TYR A 423 -7.51 6.53 -2.42
N ILE A 424 -8.83 6.38 -2.59
CA ILE A 424 -9.74 5.95 -1.54
C ILE A 424 -10.45 4.68 -1.97
N THR A 425 -9.78 3.54 -1.83
CA THR A 425 -10.48 2.26 -1.90
C THR A 425 -11.38 2.11 -0.66
N SER A 426 -10.98 2.65 0.50
CA SER A 426 -11.58 2.34 1.81
C SER A 426 -12.40 3.42 2.52
N SER A 427 -12.59 4.63 1.97
CA SER A 427 -13.50 5.63 2.57
C SER A 427 -14.67 6.05 1.65
N TYR A 428 -15.84 6.02 2.28
CA TYR A 428 -17.14 5.77 1.68
C TYR A 428 -17.88 7.10 1.48
N GLY A 429 -18.28 7.42 0.24
CA GLY A 429 -19.24 8.51 -0.01
C GLY A 429 -19.08 9.19 -1.36
N TYR A 430 -19.63 8.61 -2.42
CA TYR A 430 -19.84 9.31 -3.72
C TYR A 430 -21.12 10.15 -3.72
N SER A 431 -22.11 9.80 -2.89
CA SER A 431 -23.44 10.41 -2.90
C SER A 431 -23.47 11.87 -2.43
N SER A 432 -22.58 12.27 -1.52
CA SER A 432 -22.65 13.61 -0.92
C SER A 432 -22.42 14.74 -1.93
N ASP A 433 -21.49 14.56 -2.86
CA ASP A 433 -21.04 15.64 -3.72
C ASP A 433 -22.09 15.94 -4.82
N TYR A 434 -22.72 14.91 -5.40
CA TYR A 434 -23.88 15.09 -6.29
C TYR A 434 -25.09 15.64 -5.54
N SER A 435 -25.45 15.04 -4.39
CA SER A 435 -26.55 15.48 -3.54
C SER A 435 -26.46 16.98 -3.21
N ASN A 436 -25.27 17.49 -2.91
CA ASN A 436 -25.07 18.90 -2.60
C ASN A 436 -25.33 19.79 -3.80
N MET A 437 -24.85 19.40 -4.99
CA MET A 437 -25.14 20.13 -6.23
C MET A 437 -26.65 20.16 -6.52
N VAL A 438 -27.38 19.05 -6.28
CA VAL A 438 -28.84 19.02 -6.40
C VAL A 438 -29.49 20.04 -5.46
N ARG A 439 -29.07 20.07 -4.19
CA ARG A 439 -29.59 21.02 -3.21
C ARG A 439 -29.33 22.46 -3.65
N CYS A 440 -28.15 22.76 -4.18
CA CYS A 440 -27.84 24.08 -4.73
C CYS A 440 -28.75 24.46 -5.90
N LEU A 441 -29.09 23.51 -6.78
CA LEU A 441 -30.00 23.75 -7.91
C LEU A 441 -31.43 24.06 -7.45
N LEU A 442 -31.91 23.39 -6.40
CA LEU A 442 -33.25 23.62 -5.86
C LEU A 442 -33.41 25.02 -5.25
N ASN A 443 -32.33 25.56 -4.71
CA ASN A 443 -32.30 26.91 -4.15
C ASN A 443 -32.28 28.02 -5.22
N VAL A 444 -32.11 27.70 -6.50
CA VAL A 444 -32.16 28.69 -7.58
C VAL A 444 -33.61 29.22 -7.69
N PRO A 445 -33.81 30.55 -7.74
CA PRO A 445 -35.15 31.14 -7.85
C PRO A 445 -35.94 30.59 -9.03
N GLU A 446 -37.24 30.47 -8.84
CA GLU A 446 -38.17 29.98 -9.85
C GLU A 446 -38.25 30.94 -11.04
N ASP A 447 -37.46 30.65 -12.08
CA ASP A 447 -37.40 31.44 -13.32
C ASP A 447 -37.71 30.52 -14.53
N PRO A 448 -38.65 30.87 -15.41
CA PRO A 448 -38.92 30.14 -16.65
C PRO A 448 -37.69 29.83 -17.51
N LYS A 449 -36.65 30.69 -17.48
CA LYS A 449 -35.38 30.48 -18.16
C LYS A 449 -34.62 29.25 -17.67
N MET A 450 -34.91 28.75 -16.48
CA MET A 450 -34.31 27.51 -15.97
C MET A 450 -34.85 26.26 -16.66
N ILE A 451 -36.09 26.27 -17.16
CA ILE A 451 -36.77 25.06 -17.64
C ILE A 451 -35.94 24.34 -18.72
N PRO A 452 -35.43 25.00 -19.78
CA PRO A 452 -34.60 24.34 -20.78
C PRO A 452 -33.33 23.71 -20.18
N TYR A 453 -32.73 24.37 -19.19
CA TYR A 453 -31.52 23.91 -18.53
C TYR A 453 -31.78 22.70 -17.61
N LEU A 454 -32.86 22.72 -16.83
CA LEU A 454 -33.29 21.59 -16.01
C LEU A 454 -33.57 20.35 -16.88
N LYS A 455 -34.24 20.53 -18.02
CA LYS A 455 -34.48 19.45 -18.98
C LYS A 455 -33.18 18.88 -19.56
N ASP A 456 -32.27 19.74 -20.00
CA ASP A 456 -30.95 19.32 -20.51
C ASP A 456 -30.14 18.56 -19.45
N LEU A 457 -30.13 19.05 -18.20
CA LEU A 457 -29.46 18.36 -17.11
C LEU A 457 -30.08 17.00 -16.79
N MET A 458 -31.41 16.88 -16.81
CA MET A 458 -32.09 15.60 -16.60
C MET A 458 -31.72 14.59 -17.68
N LEU A 459 -31.57 15.01 -18.93
CA LEU A 459 -31.12 14.15 -20.03
C LEU A 459 -29.66 13.71 -19.82
N LYS A 460 -28.78 14.66 -19.49
CA LYS A 460 -27.36 14.36 -19.20
C LYS A 460 -27.18 13.49 -17.96
N ALA A 461 -28.10 13.53 -17.01
CA ALA A 461 -28.08 12.68 -15.82
C ALA A 461 -28.08 11.18 -16.17
N ASP A 462 -28.70 10.79 -17.30
CA ASP A 462 -28.64 9.40 -17.78
C ASP A 462 -27.25 9.00 -18.25
N ASP A 463 -26.48 9.92 -18.85
CA ASP A 463 -25.09 9.65 -19.22
C ASP A 463 -24.25 9.28 -17.99
N PHE A 464 -24.53 9.89 -16.84
CA PHE A 464 -23.89 9.55 -15.56
C PHE A 464 -24.36 8.20 -15.00
N LYS A 465 -25.62 7.82 -15.25
CA LYS A 465 -26.15 6.48 -14.89
C LYS A 465 -25.41 5.39 -15.65
N ASN A 466 -25.13 5.65 -16.93
CA ASN A 466 -24.50 4.76 -17.89
C ASN A 466 -22.97 4.63 -17.77
N LEU A 467 -22.31 5.48 -16.98
CA LEU A 467 -20.89 5.30 -16.68
C LEU A 467 -20.71 3.95 -15.97
N ASP A 468 -19.91 3.06 -16.55
CA ASP A 468 -19.56 1.78 -15.93
C ASP A 468 -18.51 2.02 -14.82
N TYR A 469 -19.00 2.46 -13.66
CA TYR A 469 -18.15 2.73 -12.50
C TYR A 469 -17.45 1.48 -12.00
N ILE A 470 -18.07 0.32 -12.17
CA ILE A 470 -17.51 -0.96 -11.72
C ILE A 470 -16.32 -1.29 -12.61
N GLU A 471 -16.49 -1.23 -13.93
CA GLU A 471 -15.39 -1.44 -14.86
C GLU A 471 -14.28 -0.41 -14.66
N ASN A 472 -14.60 0.88 -14.57
CA ASN A 472 -13.60 1.93 -14.35
C ASN A 472 -12.86 1.77 -13.01
N TRP A 473 -13.55 1.31 -11.97
CA TRP A 473 -12.93 1.03 -10.68
C TRP A 473 -12.03 -0.20 -10.75
N PHE A 474 -12.46 -1.30 -11.36
CA PHE A 474 -11.62 -2.49 -11.48
C PHE A 474 -10.42 -2.27 -12.40
N THR A 475 -10.61 -1.61 -13.55
CA THR A 475 -9.51 -1.28 -14.46
C THR A 475 -8.56 -0.24 -13.89
N GLY A 476 -9.04 0.64 -13.01
CA GLY A 476 -8.24 1.68 -12.38
C GLY A 476 -7.60 1.28 -11.05
N SER A 477 -8.41 0.94 -10.06
CA SER A 477 -7.98 0.71 -8.67
C SER A 477 -7.22 -0.59 -8.48
N VAL A 478 -7.58 -1.69 -9.16
CA VAL A 478 -6.87 -2.97 -8.95
C VAL A 478 -5.42 -2.91 -9.43
N PRO A 479 -5.12 -2.38 -10.63
CA PRO A 479 -3.74 -2.12 -11.03
C PRO A 479 -3.02 -1.16 -10.09
N MET A 480 -3.70 -0.12 -9.60
CA MET A 480 -3.12 0.82 -8.64
C MET A 480 -2.76 0.16 -7.31
N ILE A 481 -3.65 -0.65 -6.74
CA ILE A 481 -3.38 -1.44 -5.53
C ILE A 481 -2.22 -2.41 -5.80
N TYR A 482 -2.21 -3.08 -6.95
CA TYR A 482 -1.10 -3.96 -7.32
C TYR A 482 0.22 -3.20 -7.42
N ILE A 483 0.26 -2.06 -8.13
CA ILE A 483 1.47 -1.25 -8.27
C ILE A 483 1.90 -0.73 -6.90
N GLN A 484 0.98 -0.12 -6.15
CA GLN A 484 1.25 0.47 -4.85
C GLN A 484 1.71 -0.56 -3.83
N TYR A 485 1.01 -1.67 -3.67
CA TYR A 485 1.37 -2.66 -2.65
C TYR A 485 2.46 -3.59 -3.16
N TYR A 486 2.35 -4.18 -4.34
CA TYR A 486 3.36 -5.15 -4.79
C TYR A 486 4.61 -4.46 -5.34
N GLN A 487 4.50 -3.48 -6.25
CA GLN A 487 5.70 -2.86 -6.84
C GLN A 487 6.41 -1.92 -5.85
N GLU A 488 5.70 -1.10 -5.06
CA GLU A 488 6.37 -0.27 -4.05
C GLU A 488 6.90 -1.10 -2.87
N MET A 489 6.27 -2.22 -2.47
CA MET A 489 6.91 -3.10 -1.49
C MET A 489 8.23 -3.66 -2.03
N MET A 490 8.29 -3.96 -3.32
CA MET A 490 9.53 -4.38 -3.98
C MET A 490 10.55 -3.23 -4.12
N ASP A 491 10.12 -1.96 -4.22
CA ASP A 491 11.00 -0.78 -4.12
C ASP A 491 11.08 -0.24 -2.69
N ALA A 492 11.91 -0.88 -1.88
CA ALA A 492 11.93 -0.61 -0.45
C ALA A 492 12.48 0.80 -0.05
N ARG A 493 12.87 1.66 -1.01
CA ARG A 493 13.06 3.11 -0.77
C ARG A 493 11.75 3.78 -0.35
N LEU A 494 10.63 3.34 -0.91
CA LEU A 494 9.30 3.92 -0.66
C LEU A 494 8.69 3.45 0.67
N LEU A 495 9.13 2.30 1.19
CA LEU A 495 8.66 1.73 2.48
C LEU A 495 9.13 2.52 3.71
N GLN A 496 10.17 3.35 3.60
CA GLN A 496 10.75 4.08 4.74
C GLN A 496 9.98 5.36 5.10
N GLU A 497 9.33 5.99 4.12
CA GLU A 497 8.62 7.26 4.34
C GLU A 497 7.17 7.06 4.79
N ARG A 498 6.62 5.84 4.67
CA ARG A 498 5.18 5.60 4.87
C ARG A 498 4.94 4.40 5.78
N ALA A 499 4.48 4.68 6.99
CA ALA A 499 3.68 3.71 7.74
C ALA A 499 2.36 3.53 6.99
N TYR A 500 2.28 2.52 6.12
CA TYR A 500 1.03 2.16 5.48
C TYR A 500 0.04 1.75 6.58
N VAL A 501 -1.14 2.37 6.58
CA VAL A 501 -2.19 2.09 7.57
C VAL A 501 -2.53 0.59 7.49
N GLY A 502 -2.13 -0.17 8.51
CA GLY A 502 -2.38 -1.61 8.62
C GLY A 502 -1.28 -2.53 8.11
N PHE A 503 -0.17 -2.03 7.56
CA PHE A 503 0.97 -2.86 7.16
C PHE A 503 2.28 -2.36 7.78
N ASP A 504 2.88 -3.20 8.63
CA ASP A 504 4.16 -2.90 9.27
C ASP A 504 5.30 -2.91 8.22
N PRO A 505 6.03 -1.80 8.03
CA PRO A 505 7.15 -1.74 7.08
C PRO A 505 8.23 -2.80 7.32
N LYS A 506 8.39 -3.29 8.57
CA LYS A 506 9.34 -4.38 8.86
C LYS A 506 8.86 -5.71 8.28
N SER A 507 7.57 -6.00 8.41
CA SER A 507 6.92 -7.15 7.75
C SER A 507 7.07 -7.09 6.23
N ALA A 508 6.93 -5.92 5.59
CA ALA A 508 7.16 -5.77 4.14
C ALA A 508 8.57 -6.18 3.70
N ARG A 509 9.59 -5.80 4.48
CA ARG A 509 11.00 -6.15 4.23
C ARG A 509 11.25 -7.66 4.33
N LEU A 510 10.51 -8.37 5.18
CA LEU A 510 10.61 -9.83 5.28
C LEU A 510 10.05 -10.52 4.03
N TYR A 511 8.94 -10.02 3.48
CA TYR A 511 8.30 -10.57 2.28
C TYR A 511 9.11 -10.36 1.00
N THR A 512 9.96 -9.34 0.96
CA THR A 512 10.77 -8.99 -0.22
C THR A 512 12.13 -9.70 -0.25
N ASN A 513 12.53 -10.36 0.84
CA ASN A 513 13.72 -11.20 0.86
C ASN A 513 13.54 -12.38 -0.10
N PHE A 514 14.62 -12.75 -0.83
CA PHE A 514 14.68 -13.86 -1.77
C PHE A 514 13.98 -15.13 -1.27
N ILE A 515 14.11 -15.47 0.01
CA ILE A 515 13.53 -16.71 0.57
C ILE A 515 12.00 -16.65 0.68
N VAL A 516 11.43 -15.49 0.98
CA VAL A 516 9.98 -15.33 1.17
C VAL A 516 9.31 -14.75 -0.08
N SER A 517 10.09 -14.17 -1.01
CA SER A 517 9.60 -13.59 -2.27
C SER A 517 8.67 -14.51 -3.08
N PRO A 518 8.86 -15.85 -3.13
CA PRO A 518 7.92 -16.72 -3.86
C PRO A 518 6.52 -16.75 -3.24
N TYR A 519 6.40 -16.55 -1.94
CA TYR A 519 5.11 -16.41 -1.26
C TYR A 519 4.43 -15.10 -1.67
N LEU A 520 5.15 -13.97 -1.64
CA LEU A 520 4.61 -12.68 -2.10
C LEU A 520 4.10 -12.76 -3.55
N LYS A 521 4.86 -13.42 -4.44
CA LYS A 521 4.47 -13.64 -5.84
C LYS A 521 3.20 -14.49 -5.96
N LYS A 522 3.05 -15.54 -5.14
CA LYS A 522 1.82 -16.35 -5.09
C LYS A 522 0.62 -15.56 -4.59
N ASP A 523 0.81 -14.66 -3.62
CA ASP A 523 -0.25 -13.81 -3.09
C ASP A 523 -0.74 -12.83 -4.15
N ALA A 524 0.19 -12.16 -4.81
CA ALA A 524 -0.10 -11.26 -5.93
C ALA A 524 -0.78 -12.01 -7.09
N THR A 525 -0.33 -13.23 -7.40
CA THR A 525 -0.98 -14.11 -8.39
C THR A 525 -2.44 -14.40 -8.01
N SER A 526 -2.67 -14.82 -6.77
CA SER A 526 -4.01 -15.14 -6.26
C SER A 526 -4.94 -13.93 -6.34
N TYR A 527 -4.46 -12.76 -5.90
CA TYR A 527 -5.19 -11.50 -6.00
C TYR A 527 -5.57 -11.19 -7.44
N LEU A 528 -4.60 -11.15 -8.36
CA LEU A 528 -4.85 -10.82 -9.76
C LEU A 528 -5.85 -11.78 -10.42
N LEU A 529 -5.71 -13.09 -10.17
CA LEU A 529 -6.65 -14.08 -10.71
C LEU A 529 -8.06 -13.91 -10.16
N LYS A 530 -8.20 -13.68 -8.85
CA LYS A 530 -9.50 -13.46 -8.20
C LYS A 530 -10.15 -12.17 -8.71
N SER A 531 -9.42 -11.05 -8.76
CA SER A 531 -9.93 -9.78 -9.29
C SER A 531 -10.30 -9.89 -10.77
N THR A 532 -9.50 -10.62 -11.57
CA THR A 532 -9.81 -10.89 -12.99
C THR A 532 -11.10 -11.70 -13.14
N SER A 533 -11.30 -12.72 -12.30
CA SER A 533 -12.53 -13.51 -12.29
C SER A 533 -13.73 -12.63 -11.96
N LEU A 534 -13.63 -11.83 -10.90
CA LEU A 534 -14.71 -10.94 -10.50
C LEU A 534 -15.07 -9.93 -11.58
N MET A 535 -14.07 -9.32 -12.24
CA MET A 535 -14.32 -8.43 -13.38
C MET A 535 -15.09 -9.13 -14.51
N LYS A 536 -14.75 -10.39 -14.83
CA LYS A 536 -15.49 -11.16 -15.82
C LYS A 536 -16.91 -11.46 -15.36
N ASP A 537 -17.09 -11.81 -14.10
CA ASP A 537 -18.42 -12.04 -13.52
C ASP A 537 -19.27 -10.77 -13.63
N PHE A 538 -18.70 -9.59 -13.33
CA PHE A 538 -19.37 -8.29 -13.49
C PHE A 538 -19.77 -8.00 -14.93
N LYS A 539 -18.87 -8.20 -15.89
CA LYS A 539 -19.15 -8.00 -17.32
C LYS A 539 -20.22 -8.95 -17.86
N ASN A 540 -20.34 -10.15 -17.29
CA ASN A 540 -21.26 -11.19 -17.75
C ASN A 540 -22.59 -11.20 -16.97
N SER A 541 -22.65 -10.58 -15.78
CA SER A 541 -23.87 -10.56 -14.98
C SER A 541 -24.77 -9.40 -15.39
N ALA A 542 -25.92 -9.71 -15.98
CA ALA A 542 -26.98 -8.71 -16.25
C ALA A 542 -27.56 -8.11 -14.95
N GLU A 543 -27.46 -8.82 -13.82
CA GLU A 543 -27.80 -8.33 -12.48
C GLU A 543 -26.74 -8.78 -11.48
N ILE A 544 -26.04 -7.81 -10.89
CA ILE A 544 -25.18 -8.08 -9.74
C ILE A 544 -26.10 -8.17 -8.53
N LYS A 545 -26.54 -9.37 -8.18
CA LYS A 545 -27.27 -9.55 -6.92
C LYS A 545 -26.29 -9.28 -5.77
N PRO A 546 -26.58 -8.33 -4.86
CA PRO A 546 -25.77 -8.19 -3.66
C PRO A 546 -25.81 -9.54 -2.92
N PRO A 547 -24.67 -10.04 -2.40
CA PRO A 547 -24.67 -11.22 -1.57
C PRO A 547 -25.60 -11.02 -0.37
N ASP A 548 -26.19 -12.12 0.12
CA ASP A 548 -27.08 -12.08 1.27
C ASP A 548 -26.39 -11.35 2.45
N PRO A 549 -26.95 -10.23 2.96
CA PRO A 549 -26.32 -9.46 4.02
C PRO A 549 -26.14 -10.26 5.32
N THR A 550 -26.86 -11.38 5.52
CA THR A 550 -26.61 -12.28 6.65
C THR A 550 -25.28 -13.01 6.55
N ALA A 551 -24.71 -13.15 5.35
CA ALA A 551 -23.38 -13.72 5.15
C ALA A 551 -22.26 -12.84 5.75
N PHE A 552 -22.49 -11.54 5.98
CA PHE A 552 -21.51 -10.64 6.60
C PHE A 552 -21.21 -10.99 8.07
N GLY A 553 -22.19 -11.56 8.78
CA GLY A 553 -22.02 -11.95 10.19
C GLY A 553 -21.06 -13.11 10.41
N GLU A 554 -20.77 -13.89 9.37
CA GLU A 554 -19.88 -15.05 9.41
C GLU A 554 -18.49 -14.78 8.84
N TYR A 555 -18.23 -13.60 8.25
CA TYR A 555 -16.88 -13.25 7.83
C TYR A 555 -16.03 -13.05 9.07
N PRO A 556 -14.93 -13.82 9.25
CA PRO A 556 -14.14 -13.76 10.46
C PRO A 556 -13.35 -12.45 10.50
N VAL A 557 -13.97 -11.37 10.99
CA VAL A 557 -13.37 -10.04 11.21
C VAL A 557 -12.12 -10.13 12.12
N PHE A 558 -11.93 -11.25 12.83
CA PHE A 558 -10.83 -11.47 13.76
C PHE A 558 -10.08 -12.80 13.60
N GLY A 559 -10.22 -13.46 12.44
CA GLY A 559 -9.66 -14.80 12.22
C GLY A 559 -8.74 -14.92 11.02
N LEU A 560 -7.73 -14.05 10.90
CA LEU A 560 -6.58 -14.25 9.99
C LEU A 560 -5.74 -15.46 10.46
N LYS A 561 -6.32 -16.66 10.44
CA LYS A 561 -5.63 -17.90 10.82
C LYS A 561 -4.69 -18.32 9.69
N GLU A 562 -3.49 -17.77 9.78
CA GLU A 562 -2.20 -18.45 9.55
C GLU A 562 -1.78 -18.86 8.13
N LYS A 563 -2.57 -18.67 7.09
CA LYS A 563 -2.09 -18.96 5.73
C LYS A 563 -2.34 -17.77 4.82
N ILE A 564 -1.26 -17.02 4.61
CA ILE A 564 -1.10 -15.97 3.60
C ILE A 564 -1.67 -14.61 4.04
N LEU A 565 -0.78 -13.72 4.51
CA LEU A 565 -1.15 -12.43 5.11
C LEU A 565 -1.74 -11.44 4.08
N MET A 566 -1.16 -11.36 2.88
CA MET A 566 -1.59 -10.38 1.86
C MET A 566 -2.82 -10.82 1.08
N ASN A 567 -2.95 -12.11 0.75
CA ASN A 567 -4.12 -12.62 0.04
C ASN A 567 -5.42 -12.39 0.82
N ASN A 568 -5.40 -12.49 2.15
CA ASN A 568 -6.59 -12.21 2.96
C ASN A 568 -6.96 -10.71 2.98
N VAL A 569 -5.97 -9.80 3.00
CA VAL A 569 -6.21 -8.35 2.87
C VAL A 569 -6.81 -8.04 1.51
N PHE A 570 -6.25 -8.63 0.46
CA PHE A 570 -6.69 -8.43 -0.92
C PHE A 570 -8.04 -9.07 -1.23
N ILE A 571 -8.32 -10.28 -0.74
CA ILE A 571 -9.61 -10.95 -0.89
C ILE A 571 -10.68 -10.23 -0.08
N TYR A 572 -10.40 -9.88 1.17
CA TYR A 572 -11.32 -9.10 2.00
C TYR A 572 -11.70 -7.78 1.32
N ALA A 573 -10.69 -7.05 0.83
CA ALA A 573 -10.90 -5.89 -0.02
C ALA A 573 -11.85 -6.25 -1.16
N THR A 574 -11.54 -7.25 -1.98
CA THR A 574 -12.31 -7.51 -3.20
C THR A 574 -13.76 -7.97 -2.94
N ASP A 575 -14.03 -8.76 -1.90
CA ASP A 575 -15.38 -9.21 -1.55
C ASP A 575 -16.21 -8.09 -0.90
N VAL A 576 -15.62 -7.30 0.01
CA VAL A 576 -16.26 -6.07 0.52
C VAL A 576 -16.55 -5.10 -0.62
N PHE A 577 -15.62 -4.98 -1.57
CA PHE A 577 -15.80 -4.14 -2.75
C PHE A 577 -16.92 -4.63 -3.65
N ARG A 578 -17.17 -5.94 -3.78
CA ARG A 578 -18.29 -6.42 -4.59
C ARG A 578 -19.64 -5.95 -4.05
N TYR A 579 -19.86 -6.10 -2.74
CA TYR A 579 -21.08 -5.62 -2.09
C TYR A 579 -21.21 -4.10 -2.19
N GLU A 580 -20.12 -3.41 -1.83
CA GLU A 580 -20.07 -1.95 -1.85
C GLU A 580 -20.27 -1.36 -3.24
N LEU A 581 -19.72 -1.97 -4.28
CA LEU A 581 -19.85 -1.47 -5.65
C LEU A 581 -21.29 -1.63 -6.15
N ALA A 582 -21.94 -2.77 -5.90
CA ALA A 582 -23.35 -2.96 -6.25
C ALA A 582 -24.23 -1.93 -5.51
N TYR A 583 -24.10 -1.88 -4.18
CA TYR A 583 -24.84 -0.95 -3.34
C TYR A 583 -24.61 0.51 -3.72
N ARG A 584 -23.36 0.90 -4.03
CA ARG A 584 -23.03 2.27 -4.45
C ARG A 584 -23.52 2.59 -5.84
N ASN A 585 -23.54 1.63 -6.75
CA ASN A 585 -24.13 1.85 -8.07
C ASN A 585 -25.63 2.10 -7.93
N ASP A 586 -26.31 1.34 -7.06
CA ASP A 586 -27.72 1.55 -6.75
C ASP A 586 -27.97 2.89 -6.04
N LEU A 587 -27.11 3.28 -5.09
CA LEU A 587 -27.17 4.59 -4.44
C LEU A 587 -26.96 5.72 -5.44
N LYS A 588 -25.93 5.63 -6.29
CA LYS A 588 -25.65 6.60 -7.36
C LYS A 588 -26.86 6.74 -8.28
N ASN A 589 -27.41 5.62 -8.73
CA ASN A 589 -28.58 5.62 -9.60
C ASN A 589 -29.79 6.22 -8.89
N THR A 590 -29.97 5.93 -7.60
CA THR A 590 -31.02 6.54 -6.76
C THR A 590 -30.83 8.03 -6.60
N ASP A 591 -29.61 8.52 -6.39
CA ASP A 591 -29.30 9.96 -6.30
C ASP A 591 -29.57 10.67 -7.63
N ILE A 592 -29.23 10.03 -8.75
CA ILE A 592 -29.54 10.51 -10.10
C ILE A 592 -31.06 10.55 -10.33
N ASP A 593 -31.79 9.52 -9.90
CA ASP A 593 -33.24 9.46 -10.03
C ASP A 593 -33.93 10.51 -9.12
N LEU A 594 -33.44 10.70 -7.90
CA LEU A 594 -33.86 11.78 -6.99
C LEU A 594 -33.58 13.16 -7.59
N PHE A 595 -32.40 13.34 -8.20
CA PHE A 595 -32.05 14.57 -8.90
C PHE A 595 -33.06 14.89 -10.01
N LYS A 596 -33.33 13.91 -10.88
CA LYS A 596 -34.29 14.06 -11.98
C LYS A 596 -35.68 14.41 -11.48
N LEU A 597 -36.14 13.73 -10.44
CA LEU A 597 -37.43 14.02 -9.82
C LEU A 597 -37.47 15.42 -9.21
N SER A 598 -36.40 15.84 -8.54
CA SER A 598 -36.28 17.17 -7.95
C SER A 598 -36.31 18.27 -9.02
N ALA A 599 -35.59 18.07 -10.13
CA ALA A 599 -35.62 18.98 -11.28
C ALA A 599 -37.02 19.01 -11.94
N ALA A 600 -37.67 17.85 -12.09
CA ALA A 600 -39.01 17.76 -12.64
C ALA A 600 -40.05 18.49 -11.78
N LEU A 601 -39.98 18.33 -10.45
CA LEU A 601 -40.83 19.05 -9.51
C LEU A 601 -40.60 20.57 -9.61
N LYS A 602 -39.33 21.02 -9.72
CA LYS A 602 -39.01 22.44 -9.89
C LYS A 602 -39.56 22.99 -11.21
N ILE A 603 -39.46 22.23 -12.31
CA ILE A 603 -40.10 22.60 -13.59
C ILE A 603 -41.62 22.75 -13.41
N PHE A 604 -42.26 21.77 -12.75
CA PHE A 604 -43.71 21.80 -12.52
C PHE A 604 -44.11 23.04 -11.72
N LYS A 605 -43.38 23.34 -10.64
CA LYS A 605 -43.59 24.53 -9.80
C LYS A 605 -43.44 25.83 -10.60
N ILE A 606 -42.40 25.95 -11.43
CA ILE A 606 -42.20 27.13 -12.30
C ILE A 606 -43.36 27.28 -13.29
N GLN A 607 -43.90 26.18 -13.83
CA GLN A 607 -44.98 26.21 -14.82
C GLN A 607 -46.36 26.48 -14.22
N ASN A 608 -46.63 26.01 -13.01
CA ASN A 608 -47.96 26.00 -12.40
C ASN A 608 -48.09 26.90 -11.17
N GLY A 609 -47.00 27.48 -10.68
CA GLY A 609 -46.96 28.30 -9.46
C GLY A 609 -46.99 27.50 -8.16
N GLU A 610 -47.27 26.20 -8.20
CA GLU A 610 -47.25 25.30 -7.05
C GLU A 610 -46.68 23.92 -7.37
N TYR A 611 -46.19 23.22 -6.35
CA TYR A 611 -45.78 21.82 -6.47
C TYR A 611 -47.01 20.92 -6.66
N PRO A 612 -46.87 19.78 -7.38
CA PRO A 612 -47.99 18.90 -7.64
C PRO A 612 -48.51 18.26 -6.35
N ASP A 613 -49.79 17.93 -6.28
CA ASP A 613 -50.34 17.17 -5.15
C ASP A 613 -49.90 15.71 -5.17
N LYS A 614 -49.61 15.19 -6.38
CA LYS A 614 -49.15 13.81 -6.59
C LYS A 614 -48.02 13.78 -7.62
N ILE A 615 -47.01 12.95 -7.35
CA ILE A 615 -45.84 12.80 -8.22
C ILE A 615 -46.21 12.31 -9.65
N GLU A 616 -47.35 11.63 -9.80
CA GLU A 616 -47.89 11.20 -11.10
C GLU A 616 -48.24 12.36 -12.05
N GLN A 617 -48.45 13.58 -11.54
CA GLN A 617 -48.72 14.75 -12.37
C GLN A 617 -47.49 15.22 -13.17
N LEU A 618 -46.30 14.68 -12.90
CA LEU A 618 -45.09 14.94 -13.68
C LEU A 618 -45.05 14.15 -15.00
N VAL A 619 -45.87 13.10 -15.11
CA VAL A 619 -45.89 12.16 -16.24
C VAL A 619 -47.13 12.40 -17.11
N PRO A 620 -47.03 12.33 -18.45
CA PRO A 620 -45.81 12.17 -19.25
C PRO A 620 -45.12 13.51 -19.59
N ASP A 621 -45.70 14.63 -19.16
CA ASP A 621 -45.42 15.96 -19.71
C ASP A 621 -44.02 16.51 -19.37
N ILE A 622 -43.49 16.17 -18.20
CA ILE A 622 -42.15 16.61 -17.75
C ILE A 622 -41.15 15.45 -17.79
N ILE A 623 -41.56 14.27 -17.32
CA ILE A 623 -40.77 13.04 -17.38
C ILE A 623 -41.58 11.91 -18.02
N PRO A 624 -40.93 10.98 -18.73
CA PRO A 624 -41.62 9.88 -19.40
C PRO A 624 -42.25 8.89 -18.41
N GLU A 625 -41.59 8.64 -17.28
CA GLU A 625 -42.04 7.76 -16.22
C GLU A 625 -41.43 8.16 -14.87
N ILE A 626 -42.07 7.77 -13.77
CA ILE A 626 -41.51 7.95 -12.43
C ILE A 626 -40.47 6.85 -12.19
N PRO A 627 -39.20 7.16 -11.87
CA PRO A 627 -38.21 6.15 -11.56
C PRO A 627 -38.63 5.34 -10.32
N GLY A 628 -38.50 4.02 -10.43
CA GLY A 628 -38.72 3.11 -9.31
C GLY A 628 -37.57 3.18 -8.29
N ASN A 629 -37.85 2.82 -7.04
CA ASN A 629 -36.81 2.61 -6.04
C ASN A 629 -36.04 1.33 -6.38
N LEU A 630 -34.76 1.47 -6.70
CA LEU A 630 -33.91 0.35 -7.13
C LEU A 630 -33.74 -0.74 -6.06
N PHE A 631 -33.84 -0.37 -4.78
CA PHE A 631 -33.62 -1.29 -3.67
C PHE A 631 -34.87 -2.08 -3.29
N SER A 632 -36.02 -1.41 -3.22
CA SER A 632 -37.27 -2.05 -2.80
C SER A 632 -38.13 -2.51 -3.98
N LYS A 633 -37.81 -2.08 -5.21
CA LYS A 633 -38.66 -2.15 -6.40
C LYS A 633 -40.04 -1.50 -6.21
N LYS A 634 -40.21 -0.72 -5.14
CA LYS A 634 -41.43 0.06 -4.86
C LYS A 634 -41.31 1.46 -5.48
N ARG A 635 -42.39 2.21 -5.47
CA ARG A 635 -42.37 3.62 -5.89
C ARG A 635 -41.61 4.47 -4.88
N MET A 636 -41.01 5.56 -5.34
CA MET A 636 -40.48 6.62 -4.48
C MET A 636 -41.62 7.26 -3.68
N VAL A 637 -41.36 7.64 -2.44
CA VAL A 637 -42.36 8.30 -1.58
C VAL A 637 -42.24 9.80 -1.81
N TYR A 638 -43.36 10.42 -2.17
CA TYR A 638 -43.49 11.87 -2.36
C TYR A 638 -44.44 12.45 -1.31
N CYS A 639 -44.08 13.59 -0.74
CA CYS A 639 -44.98 14.41 0.06
C CYS A 639 -44.78 15.90 -0.24
N ARG A 640 -45.87 16.65 -0.35
CA ARG A 640 -45.82 18.11 -0.36
C ARG A 640 -45.63 18.61 1.07
N VAL A 641 -44.73 19.56 1.30
CA VAL A 641 -44.40 20.09 2.64
C VAL A 641 -44.40 21.61 2.58
N GLY A 642 -45.52 22.24 2.97
CA GLY A 642 -45.67 23.70 2.85
C GLY A 642 -45.57 24.15 1.39
N ASP A 643 -44.65 25.07 1.12
CA ASP A 643 -44.33 25.51 -0.26
C ASP A 643 -43.21 24.68 -0.90
N GLY A 644 -42.74 23.62 -0.23
CA GLY A 644 -41.73 22.71 -0.71
C GLY A 644 -42.25 21.29 -0.97
N PHE A 645 -41.32 20.37 -1.16
CA PHE A 645 -41.59 18.94 -1.32
C PHE A 645 -40.58 18.10 -0.55
N GLY A 646 -40.95 16.85 -0.28
CA GLY A 646 -40.07 15.80 0.20
C GLY A 646 -40.15 14.59 -0.73
N ILE A 647 -38.99 14.05 -1.10
CA ILE A 647 -38.88 12.76 -1.81
C ILE A 647 -37.95 11.86 -1.02
N SER A 648 -38.33 10.60 -0.85
CA SER A 648 -37.50 9.60 -0.20
C SER A 648 -37.59 8.22 -0.86
N SER A 649 -36.54 7.44 -0.69
CA SER A 649 -36.58 5.99 -0.87
C SER A 649 -37.04 5.36 0.45
N ASP A 650 -37.89 4.33 0.40
CA ASP A 650 -38.42 3.57 1.56
C ASP A 650 -37.34 2.98 2.53
N MET A 651 -36.05 3.18 2.29
CA MET A 651 -34.92 2.58 3.03
C MET A 651 -34.60 3.24 4.39
N GLN A 652 -35.42 4.17 4.90
CA GLN A 652 -35.15 4.88 6.16
C GLN A 652 -35.02 4.00 7.42
N LYS A 653 -35.28 2.68 7.36
CA LYS A 653 -35.27 1.81 8.54
C LYS A 653 -34.00 0.97 8.77
N SER A 654 -33.03 0.93 7.85
CA SER A 654 -31.93 -0.05 7.98
C SER A 654 -30.53 0.53 7.76
N TRP A 655 -29.81 0.68 8.87
CA TRP A 655 -28.35 0.74 9.06
C TRP A 655 -27.58 1.94 8.44
N TYR A 656 -27.13 2.82 9.35
CA TYR A 656 -26.06 3.84 9.23
C TYR A 656 -26.31 5.26 8.68
N ARG A 657 -27.44 5.60 8.06
CA ARG A 657 -27.79 7.03 7.83
C ARG A 657 -29.28 7.28 7.93
N SER A 658 -29.66 8.13 8.89
CA SER A 658 -31.03 8.56 9.19
C SER A 658 -31.50 9.79 8.40
N GLU A 659 -30.81 10.17 7.32
CA GLU A 659 -31.17 11.39 6.57
C GLU A 659 -32.04 11.05 5.35
N GLY A 660 -33.36 11.01 5.53
CA GLY A 660 -34.21 11.77 4.60
C GLY A 660 -34.07 13.25 4.98
N ILE A 661 -34.31 14.24 4.16
CA ILE A 661 -35.26 14.40 3.06
C ILE A 661 -34.66 15.52 2.19
N TYR A 662 -34.75 15.44 0.86
CA TYR A 662 -34.54 16.64 0.04
C TYR A 662 -35.77 17.51 0.24
N LEU A 663 -35.63 18.56 1.06
CA LEU A 663 -36.62 19.61 1.25
C LEU A 663 -36.18 20.78 0.39
N ASP A 664 -36.97 21.16 -0.61
CA ASP A 664 -36.98 22.56 -1.03
C ASP A 664 -37.59 23.35 0.14
N ARG A 665 -36.92 24.40 0.61
CA ARG A 665 -37.29 25.11 1.84
C ARG A 665 -38.41 26.10 1.62
#